data_AF-A0AAD8WEB8-F1
#
_entry.id   AF-A0AAD8WEB8-F1
#
_cell.length_a   1.000
_cell.length_b   1.000
_cell.length_c   1.000
_cell.angle_alpha   90.00
_cell.angle_beta   90.00
_cell.angle_gamma   90.00
#
_symmetry.space_group_name_H-M   'P 1'
#
loop_
_entity.id
_entity.type
_entity.pdbx_description
1 polymer ?
#
loop_
_entity_poly.entity_id
_entity_poly.type
_entity_poly.pdbx_seq_one_letter_code
_entity_poly.pdbx_strand_id
1 'polypeptide(L)'
;MRAGGGQATFTAECSHTFHFSCISANVAHGNLVCPLCNAQWRDLPFVRPTSVPQPPAGHILQHQQPPPALIMQHRQPPPARILHHRQPPNPTSDPFVVFDDDEQVEPASGPTGSRQTPPAGAASNGAVVVNTHTECSAVARDSSSDNFAVLVHVRAPGMIENDAAPRAPLDLVTVLDVSGSMSGQKLALLKQAMRFVVDNLGPNDRLSVVSFSSDARRVTRLARMTDAGKASCISAVESLAARGGTNIAEGLRTAAKVLDQRRHRNPVSSVVLLSDGQDTYTSVTRRGGGANYEALVPPSCLRTDGEWSAPIHTFGFGNDHDAAAMHVIAEATGGTFSFIENEAVIQDAFAQCIGGLLSVVVQEARIAVTCVHPGVRVISVRSGRYESHVEEDGRAASVRVGELYADEERRFLLFLAVPRAEATDGNNTMCLVKVACSYRDAATGGDASVTAEDAVVARPEQAGDAERSAEVERERVRVEAAEDIAAARAAAERGAHEEAVGILENRQRVVAQSGDGDAVIVALRAELLEMRERVSTRHSYMRSGRAYMLAGMSAHAQQRANSRQMMQEPVNQSGNSDGLPRMVSFRAAGSAAVQDEATLSYSTPAMRAMLLRSRHASAAQGQEKQPTAGDDAHSSEPEVHI
;
A
#
# COMPACT_ATOMS: atom_id res chain seq x y z
N MET A 1 -40.24 -7.11 45.04
CA MET A 1 -38.79 -6.83 44.91
C MET A 1 -38.27 -7.61 43.70
N ARG A 2 -37.32 -7.08 42.92
CA ARG A 2 -36.92 -7.65 41.62
C ARG A 2 -36.07 -8.92 41.78
N ALA A 3 -36.26 -9.91 40.91
CA ALA A 3 -35.41 -11.09 40.83
C ALA A 3 -34.10 -10.77 40.10
N GLY A 4 -32.96 -11.22 40.66
CA GLY A 4 -31.63 -10.99 40.08
C GLY A 4 -31.24 -12.08 39.08
N GLY A 5 -30.95 -11.70 37.84
CA GLY A 5 -30.47 -12.60 36.80
C GLY A 5 -28.96 -12.84 36.88
N GLY A 6 -28.51 -13.70 37.78
CA GLY A 6 -27.11 -14.15 37.82
C GLY A 6 -26.84 -15.22 36.76
N GLN A 7 -25.93 -14.96 35.82
CA GLN A 7 -25.40 -16.02 34.94
C GLN A 7 -24.35 -16.83 35.69
N ALA A 8 -24.40 -18.16 35.57
CA ALA A 8 -23.40 -19.04 36.16
C ALA A 8 -22.02 -18.80 35.53
N THR A 9 -20.99 -18.69 36.35
CA THR A 9 -19.60 -18.49 35.92
C THR A 9 -18.75 -19.73 36.17
N PHE A 10 -17.76 -19.94 35.31
CA PHE A 10 -16.73 -20.98 35.42
C PHE A 10 -15.37 -20.31 35.50
N THR A 11 -14.62 -20.58 36.57
CA THR A 11 -13.22 -20.14 36.71
C THR A 11 -12.31 -21.30 36.38
N ALA A 12 -11.47 -21.13 35.35
CA ALA A 12 -10.52 -22.14 34.91
C ALA A 12 -9.28 -22.20 35.83
N GLU A 13 -8.49 -23.28 35.72
CA GLU A 13 -7.22 -23.48 36.44
C GLU A 13 -6.23 -22.30 36.30
N CYS A 14 -6.30 -21.57 35.18
CA CYS A 14 -5.52 -20.36 34.89
C CYS A 14 -6.11 -19.06 35.49
N SER A 15 -7.01 -19.17 36.48
CA SER A 15 -7.71 -18.07 37.17
C SER A 15 -8.62 -17.17 36.32
N HIS A 16 -8.73 -17.40 35.01
CA HIS A 16 -9.66 -16.69 34.14
C HIS A 16 -11.10 -17.20 34.35
N THR A 17 -12.06 -16.26 34.41
CA THR A 17 -13.48 -16.56 34.68
C THR A 17 -14.35 -16.24 33.46
N PHE A 18 -15.25 -17.16 33.11
CA PHE A 18 -16.09 -17.12 31.91
C PHE A 18 -17.56 -17.36 32.27
N HIS A 19 -18.49 -16.89 31.43
CA HIS A 19 -19.87 -17.36 31.51
C HIS A 19 -19.95 -18.85 31.10
N PHE A 20 -20.64 -19.66 31.92
CA PHE A 20 -20.68 -21.11 31.76
C PHE A 20 -21.24 -21.55 30.39
N SER A 21 -22.24 -20.84 29.87
CA SER A 21 -22.83 -21.09 28.54
C SER A 21 -21.82 -20.88 27.41
N CYS A 22 -21.05 -19.78 27.44
CA CYS A 22 -20.03 -19.46 26.45
C CYS A 22 -18.90 -20.50 26.46
N ILE A 23 -18.44 -20.92 27.64
CA ILE A 23 -17.34 -21.86 27.76
C ILE A 23 -17.76 -23.29 27.40
N SER A 24 -18.97 -23.70 27.78
CA SER A 24 -19.53 -25.02 27.42
C SER A 24 -19.71 -25.16 25.91
N ALA A 25 -20.16 -24.10 25.22
CA ALA A 25 -20.23 -24.07 23.77
C ALA A 25 -18.83 -24.18 23.13
N ASN A 26 -17.82 -23.47 23.65
CA ASN A 26 -16.47 -23.53 23.11
C ASN A 26 -15.84 -24.94 23.23
N VAL A 27 -16.02 -25.59 24.39
CA VAL A 27 -15.58 -26.97 24.64
C VAL A 27 -16.30 -27.97 23.74
N ALA A 28 -17.60 -27.79 23.49
CA ALA A 28 -18.38 -28.65 22.60
C ALA A 28 -17.93 -28.59 21.13
N HIS A 29 -17.22 -27.54 20.71
CA HIS A 29 -16.60 -27.43 19.39
C HIS A 29 -15.13 -27.94 19.37
N GLY A 30 -14.66 -28.58 20.45
CA GLY A 30 -13.34 -29.22 20.53
C GLY A 30 -12.20 -28.34 21.07
N ASN A 31 -12.48 -27.11 21.51
CA ASN A 31 -11.46 -26.22 22.07
C ASN A 31 -11.21 -26.51 23.55
N LEU A 32 -10.05 -27.10 23.85
CA LEU A 32 -9.64 -27.55 25.20
C LEU A 32 -8.57 -26.64 25.84
N VAL A 33 -8.49 -25.38 25.40
CA VAL A 33 -7.51 -24.37 25.86
C VAL A 33 -8.19 -23.07 26.26
N CYS A 34 -7.60 -22.36 27.21
CA CYS A 34 -8.06 -21.05 27.65
C CYS A 34 -7.97 -20.01 26.51
N PRO A 35 -9.08 -19.37 26.10
CA PRO A 35 -9.05 -18.40 25.00
C PRO A 35 -8.31 -17.09 25.32
N LEU A 36 -7.97 -16.83 26.59
CA LEU A 36 -7.27 -15.61 27.02
C LEU A 36 -5.75 -15.79 27.22
N CYS A 37 -5.29 -17.01 27.52
CA CYS A 37 -3.88 -17.27 27.84
C CYS A 37 -3.33 -18.61 27.31
N ASN A 38 -4.11 -19.32 26.50
CA ASN A 38 -3.77 -20.59 25.84
C ASN A 38 -3.34 -21.76 26.75
N ALA A 39 -3.57 -21.67 28.06
CA ALA A 39 -3.35 -22.76 29.00
C ALA A 39 -4.29 -23.94 28.69
N GLN A 40 -3.75 -25.17 28.61
CA GLN A 40 -4.55 -26.39 28.45
C GLN A 40 -5.41 -26.65 29.70
N TRP A 41 -6.69 -26.95 29.51
CA TRP A 41 -7.59 -27.36 30.58
C TRP A 41 -7.47 -28.87 30.82
N ARG A 42 -7.35 -29.29 32.08
CA ARG A 42 -7.28 -30.70 32.46
C ARG A 42 -8.62 -31.20 32.98
N ASP A 43 -9.29 -30.39 33.79
CA ASP A 43 -10.64 -30.66 34.27
C ASP A 43 -11.69 -29.79 33.56
N LEU A 44 -12.74 -30.45 33.07
CA LEU A 44 -13.85 -29.82 32.33
C LEU A 44 -15.21 -30.16 32.98
N PRO A 45 -16.16 -29.21 33.01
CA PRO A 45 -17.49 -29.50 33.56
C PRO A 45 -18.24 -30.51 32.68
N PHE A 46 -18.73 -31.58 33.31
CA PHE A 46 -19.43 -32.70 32.66
C PHE A 46 -20.64 -32.26 31.82
N VAL A 47 -20.62 -32.58 30.53
CA VAL A 47 -21.82 -32.59 29.67
C VAL A 47 -22.44 -33.99 29.70
N ARG A 48 -23.62 -34.14 30.30
CA ARG A 48 -24.43 -35.37 30.19
C ARG A 48 -25.28 -35.32 28.90
N PRO A 49 -25.31 -36.38 28.08
CA PRO A 49 -26.28 -36.50 27.00
C PRO A 49 -27.70 -36.63 27.55
N THR A 50 -28.64 -35.84 27.05
CA THR A 50 -30.06 -35.96 27.40
C THR A 50 -30.74 -37.10 26.63
N SER A 51 -31.49 -37.93 27.37
CA SER A 51 -32.12 -39.16 26.88
C SER A 51 -33.41 -38.91 26.09
N VAL A 52 -33.58 -39.62 24.97
CA VAL A 52 -34.87 -39.81 24.28
C VAL A 52 -35.74 -40.79 25.09
N PRO A 53 -37.05 -40.56 25.27
CA PRO A 53 -37.90 -41.46 26.05
C PRO A 53 -38.30 -42.73 25.28
N GLN A 54 -38.22 -43.89 25.94
CA GLN A 54 -38.79 -45.16 25.47
C GLN A 54 -40.12 -45.49 26.20
N PRO A 55 -41.05 -46.21 25.54
CA PRO A 55 -42.24 -46.79 26.19
C PRO A 55 -41.91 -48.11 26.93
N PRO A 56 -42.79 -48.61 27.82
CA PRO A 56 -42.40 -49.59 28.83
C PRO A 56 -42.45 -51.08 28.41
N ALA A 57 -41.34 -51.77 28.70
CA ALA A 57 -41.17 -53.14 29.22
C ALA A 57 -42.00 -54.33 28.69
N GLY A 58 -41.28 -55.34 28.15
CA GLY A 58 -41.75 -56.71 27.94
C GLY A 58 -40.55 -57.70 27.86
N HIS A 59 -40.48 -58.63 28.81
CA HIS A 59 -39.33 -59.49 29.17
C HIS A 59 -38.96 -60.63 28.17
N ILE A 60 -37.71 -61.12 28.26
CA ILE A 60 -37.22 -62.53 28.09
C ILE A 60 -36.49 -63.02 26.79
N LEU A 61 -35.18 -63.28 26.98
CA LEU A 61 -34.26 -64.36 26.49
C LEU A 61 -33.95 -64.70 25.00
N GLN A 62 -32.62 -64.81 24.77
CA GLN A 62 -31.84 -65.84 24.04
C GLN A 62 -31.51 -65.77 22.52
N HIS A 63 -30.18 -65.74 22.28
CA HIS A 63 -29.35 -66.51 21.32
C HIS A 63 -29.51 -66.48 19.78
N GLN A 64 -28.33 -66.40 19.14
CA GLN A 64 -27.89 -67.00 17.84
C GLN A 64 -28.12 -66.26 16.49
N GLN A 65 -26.97 -65.92 15.88
CA GLN A 65 -26.55 -65.94 14.46
C GLN A 65 -27.35 -65.22 13.31
N PRO A 66 -26.64 -64.72 12.26
CA PRO A 66 -27.20 -64.15 11.01
C PRO A 66 -27.39 -65.26 9.93
N PRO A 67 -27.77 -65.01 8.64
CA PRO A 67 -28.11 -63.78 7.88
C PRO A 67 -29.58 -63.88 7.32
N PRO A 68 -30.04 -63.37 6.13
CA PRO A 68 -29.47 -62.48 5.09
C PRO A 68 -30.41 -61.29 4.68
N ALA A 69 -30.39 -60.88 3.40
CA ALA A 69 -31.10 -59.72 2.82
C ALA A 69 -32.34 -60.07 1.98
N LEU A 70 -33.25 -59.10 1.80
CA LEU A 70 -34.28 -59.11 0.75
C LEU A 70 -34.50 -57.71 0.13
N ILE A 71 -35.13 -57.70 -1.05
CA ILE A 71 -35.04 -56.64 -2.07
C ILE A 71 -36.38 -55.89 -2.25
N MET A 72 -36.27 -54.58 -2.50
CA MET A 72 -37.28 -53.65 -3.07
C MET A 72 -38.64 -53.44 -2.37
N GLN A 73 -39.09 -52.18 -2.34
CA GLN A 73 -40.05 -51.68 -3.34
C GLN A 73 -40.20 -50.15 -3.32
N HIS A 74 -40.33 -49.54 -4.51
CA HIS A 74 -40.67 -48.13 -4.67
C HIS A 74 -42.08 -47.82 -4.17
N ARG A 75 -42.26 -46.67 -3.51
CA ARG A 75 -43.50 -45.89 -3.55
C ARG A 75 -43.20 -44.41 -3.74
N GLN A 76 -43.71 -43.85 -4.83
CA GLN A 76 -43.75 -42.40 -5.05
C GLN A 76 -44.90 -41.78 -4.24
N PRO A 77 -44.76 -40.54 -3.71
CA PRO A 77 -45.88 -39.78 -3.15
C PRO A 77 -46.66 -39.02 -4.23
N PRO A 78 -47.95 -38.70 -4.00
CA PRO A 78 -48.80 -37.96 -4.95
C PRO A 78 -48.56 -36.43 -4.92
N PRO A 79 -49.02 -35.67 -5.94
CA PRO A 79 -48.59 -34.30 -6.16
C PRO A 79 -49.48 -33.19 -5.57
N ALA A 80 -48.83 -32.03 -5.39
CA ALA A 80 -49.33 -30.65 -5.44
C ALA A 80 -50.21 -30.10 -4.28
N ARG A 81 -49.72 -28.99 -3.70
CA ARG A 81 -50.29 -27.65 -3.96
C ARG A 81 -49.26 -26.54 -3.75
N ILE A 82 -49.31 -25.54 -4.63
CA ILE A 82 -48.37 -24.42 -4.72
C ILE A 82 -48.84 -23.27 -3.83
N LEU A 83 -47.94 -22.71 -3.02
CA LEU A 83 -48.05 -21.37 -2.47
C LEU A 83 -46.79 -20.59 -2.86
N HIS A 84 -46.97 -19.50 -3.61
CA HIS A 84 -45.86 -18.67 -4.05
C HIS A 84 -45.31 -17.83 -2.89
N HIS A 85 -44.11 -18.18 -2.42
CA HIS A 85 -43.25 -17.25 -1.69
C HIS A 85 -41.92 -17.14 -2.44
N ARG A 86 -41.61 -15.94 -2.96
CA ARG A 86 -40.35 -15.67 -3.65
C ARG A 86 -39.21 -15.63 -2.63
N GLN A 87 -38.57 -16.78 -2.44
CA GLN A 87 -37.31 -16.87 -1.71
C GLN A 87 -36.18 -16.36 -2.64
N PRO A 88 -35.28 -15.46 -2.18
CA PRO A 88 -34.11 -15.10 -2.96
C PRO A 88 -33.19 -16.32 -3.11
N PRO A 89 -32.47 -16.47 -4.25
CA PRO A 89 -31.63 -17.64 -4.48
C PRO A 89 -30.47 -17.68 -3.49
N ASN A 90 -30.26 -18.85 -2.90
CA ASN A 90 -29.12 -19.14 -2.03
C ASN A 90 -27.88 -19.33 -2.93
N PRO A 91 -26.82 -18.51 -2.85
CA PRO A 91 -25.65 -18.67 -3.71
C PRO A 91 -24.77 -19.80 -3.18
N THR A 92 -24.91 -20.98 -3.78
CA THR A 92 -23.86 -22.01 -3.75
C THR A 92 -22.59 -21.45 -4.37
N SER A 93 -21.43 -21.81 -3.81
CA SER A 93 -20.12 -21.57 -4.42
C SER A 93 -19.99 -22.37 -5.71
N ASP A 94 -20.30 -21.73 -6.84
CA ASP A 94 -20.18 -22.32 -8.17
C ASP A 94 -18.71 -22.24 -8.64
N PRO A 95 -18.01 -23.36 -8.85
CA PRO A 95 -16.59 -23.36 -9.19
C PRO A 95 -16.28 -22.83 -10.61
N PHE A 96 -17.30 -22.50 -11.43
CA PHE A 96 -17.11 -22.12 -12.84
C PHE A 96 -17.51 -20.68 -13.21
N VAL A 97 -17.63 -19.75 -12.25
CA VAL A 97 -17.88 -18.33 -12.60
C VAL A 97 -16.65 -17.75 -13.33
N VAL A 98 -16.76 -17.52 -14.63
CA VAL A 98 -15.76 -16.81 -15.45
C VAL A 98 -16.03 -15.30 -15.37
N PHE A 99 -14.98 -14.48 -15.37
CA PHE A 99 -15.06 -13.02 -15.24
C PHE A 99 -14.78 -12.28 -16.56
N ASP A 100 -15.24 -12.84 -17.68
CA ASP A 100 -15.11 -12.33 -19.05
C ASP A 100 -16.33 -11.47 -19.50
N ASP A 101 -17.09 -10.92 -18.54
CA ASP A 101 -18.25 -10.05 -18.77
C ASP A 101 -17.90 -8.55 -18.75
N ASP A 102 -16.63 -8.21 -19.00
CA ASP A 102 -16.13 -6.83 -19.03
C ASP A 102 -16.59 -6.05 -20.27
N GLU A 103 -16.72 -4.73 -20.13
CA GLU A 103 -17.04 -3.83 -21.23
C GLU A 103 -15.83 -3.63 -22.15
N GLN A 104 -16.11 -3.54 -23.46
CA GLN A 104 -15.12 -3.17 -24.48
C GLN A 104 -14.40 -1.87 -24.11
N VAL A 105 -13.12 -1.77 -24.44
CA VAL A 105 -12.29 -0.56 -24.34
C VAL A 105 -12.37 0.20 -25.67
N GLU A 106 -12.45 1.54 -25.63
CA GLU A 106 -12.35 2.33 -26.87
C GLU A 106 -10.99 2.09 -27.52
N PRO A 107 -10.91 1.88 -28.85
CA PRO A 107 -9.62 1.80 -29.50
C PRO A 107 -8.86 3.12 -29.29
N ALA A 108 -7.63 3.04 -28.79
CA ALA A 108 -6.74 4.19 -28.77
C ALA A 108 -6.64 4.77 -30.19
N SER A 109 -6.80 6.09 -30.30
CA SER A 109 -6.80 6.83 -31.57
C SER A 109 -5.43 6.73 -32.26
N GLY A 110 -5.21 5.64 -32.99
CA GLY A 110 -3.93 5.33 -33.61
C GLY A 110 -3.54 6.39 -34.66
N PRO A 111 -2.27 6.84 -34.68
CA PRO A 111 -1.84 7.85 -35.65
C PRO A 111 -1.75 7.23 -37.06
N THR A 112 -2.72 7.52 -37.92
CA THR A 112 -2.56 7.38 -39.37
C THR A 112 -1.62 8.48 -39.89
N GLY A 113 -0.32 8.29 -39.71
CA GLY A 113 0.72 9.23 -40.12
C GLY A 113 2.06 8.54 -40.36
N SER A 114 2.73 8.86 -41.47
CA SER A 114 4.00 8.24 -41.87
C SER A 114 5.10 8.42 -40.83
N ARG A 115 5.87 7.36 -40.56
CA ARG A 115 7.11 7.36 -39.76
C ARG A 115 8.11 8.39 -40.32
N GLN A 116 8.15 9.58 -39.74
CA GLN A 116 9.22 10.56 -39.92
C GLN A 116 10.07 10.58 -38.66
N THR A 117 11.35 10.24 -38.78
CA THR A 117 12.35 10.49 -37.73
C THR A 117 12.51 12.00 -37.52
N PRO A 118 12.35 12.53 -36.29
CA PRO A 118 12.64 13.94 -36.02
C PRO A 118 14.12 14.25 -36.25
N PRO A 119 14.48 15.46 -36.71
CA PRO A 119 15.87 15.90 -36.72
C PRO A 119 16.38 16.09 -35.28
N ALA A 120 17.66 15.78 -35.05
CA ALA A 120 18.29 16.03 -33.76
C ALA A 120 18.33 17.53 -33.44
N GLY A 121 17.84 17.93 -32.26
CA GLY A 121 17.95 19.31 -31.76
C GLY A 121 16.64 20.01 -31.34
N ALA A 122 15.47 19.37 -31.44
CA ALA A 122 14.24 19.90 -30.87
C ALA A 122 14.02 19.37 -29.43
N ALA A 123 13.89 20.27 -28.46
CA ALA A 123 13.57 19.90 -27.08
C ALA A 123 12.16 19.29 -27.01
N SER A 124 12.09 17.99 -26.70
CA SER A 124 10.83 17.24 -26.62
C SER A 124 10.11 17.52 -25.31
N ASN A 125 9.14 18.43 -25.34
CA ASN A 125 8.35 18.89 -24.17
C ASN A 125 7.41 17.83 -23.54
N GLY A 126 7.64 16.54 -23.80
CA GLY A 126 6.83 15.40 -23.35
C GLY A 126 7.56 14.06 -23.30
N ALA A 127 8.90 14.05 -23.27
CA ALA A 127 9.70 12.82 -23.11
C ALA A 127 10.24 12.68 -21.68
N VAL A 128 10.64 11.45 -21.32
CA VAL A 128 11.40 11.18 -20.09
C VAL A 128 12.73 11.92 -20.13
N VAL A 129 13.07 12.63 -19.06
CA VAL A 129 14.36 13.30 -18.88
C VAL A 129 15.31 12.37 -18.11
N VAL A 130 16.56 12.28 -18.56
CA VAL A 130 17.61 11.51 -17.89
C VAL A 130 18.86 12.38 -17.74
N ASN A 131 19.28 12.61 -16.50
CA ASN A 131 20.45 13.40 -16.13
C ASN A 131 21.48 12.51 -15.43
N THR A 132 22.76 12.87 -15.54
CA THR A 132 23.85 12.24 -14.78
C THR A 132 24.62 13.27 -13.97
N HIS A 133 25.01 12.94 -12.74
CA HIS A 133 25.84 13.79 -11.90
C HIS A 133 26.99 12.98 -11.30
N THR A 134 28.23 13.36 -11.57
CA THR A 134 29.42 12.78 -10.93
C THR A 134 29.61 13.36 -9.52
N GLU A 135 30.22 12.62 -8.60
CA GLU A 135 30.38 13.12 -7.22
C GLU A 135 31.29 14.34 -7.09
N CYS A 136 32.20 14.53 -8.05
CA CYS A 136 32.97 15.75 -8.29
C CYS A 136 33.20 15.91 -9.80
N SER A 137 33.56 17.13 -10.21
CA SER A 137 33.83 17.45 -11.62
C SER A 137 35.24 17.05 -12.10
N ALA A 138 36.17 16.79 -11.19
CA ALA A 138 37.57 16.48 -11.50
C ALA A 138 38.18 15.43 -10.55
N VAL A 139 39.02 14.56 -11.09
CA VAL A 139 39.78 13.52 -10.38
C VAL A 139 41.23 13.57 -10.86
N ALA A 140 42.20 13.58 -9.93
CA ALA A 140 43.62 13.71 -10.28
C ALA A 140 44.08 12.59 -11.25
N ARG A 141 44.90 12.92 -12.24
CA ARG A 141 45.26 12.02 -13.35
C ARG A 141 45.87 10.71 -12.87
N ASP A 142 46.75 10.79 -11.87
CA ASP A 142 47.49 9.71 -11.25
C ASP A 142 46.71 8.95 -10.15
N SER A 143 45.50 9.41 -9.78
CA SER A 143 44.66 8.73 -8.82
C SER A 143 43.68 7.75 -9.47
N SER A 144 43.33 6.71 -8.72
CA SER A 144 42.24 5.77 -9.04
C SER A 144 41.25 5.78 -7.88
N SER A 145 39.99 5.48 -8.17
CA SER A 145 38.94 5.35 -7.15
C SER A 145 38.14 4.08 -7.42
N ASP A 146 38.05 3.21 -6.42
CA ASP A 146 37.24 1.98 -6.48
C ASP A 146 35.85 2.17 -5.87
N ASN A 147 35.38 3.42 -5.73
CA ASN A 147 34.06 3.73 -5.19
C ASN A 147 33.54 5.09 -5.70
N PHE A 148 33.86 5.47 -6.94
CA PHE A 148 33.48 6.77 -7.49
C PHE A 148 31.97 6.82 -7.76
N ALA A 149 31.26 7.75 -7.12
CA ALA A 149 29.81 7.82 -7.23
C ALA A 149 29.34 8.62 -8.46
N VAL A 150 28.40 8.06 -9.21
CA VAL A 150 27.65 8.72 -10.28
C VAL A 150 26.15 8.53 -10.02
N LEU A 151 25.42 9.62 -9.87
CA LEU A 151 23.97 9.64 -9.78
C LEU A 151 23.36 9.63 -11.18
N VAL A 152 22.43 8.70 -11.42
CA VAL A 152 21.47 8.75 -12.53
C VAL A 152 20.13 9.25 -11.99
N HIS A 153 19.64 10.35 -12.54
CA HIS A 153 18.34 10.94 -12.21
C HIS A 153 17.42 10.83 -13.43
N VAL A 154 16.30 10.13 -13.27
CA VAL A 154 15.24 9.99 -14.29
C VAL A 154 14.01 10.73 -13.81
N ARG A 155 13.39 11.52 -14.68
CA ARG A 155 12.11 12.19 -14.42
C ARG A 155 11.13 11.92 -15.56
N ALA A 156 9.93 11.49 -15.21
CA ALA A 156 8.82 11.34 -16.16
C ALA A 156 8.29 12.71 -16.60
N PRO A 157 7.76 12.84 -17.82
CA PRO A 157 7.13 14.09 -18.27
C PRO A 157 5.92 14.44 -17.39
N GLY A 158 5.65 15.74 -17.24
CA GLY A 158 4.45 16.22 -16.55
C GLY A 158 3.20 16.09 -17.43
N MET A 159 2.01 16.07 -16.81
CA MET A 159 0.75 16.24 -17.56
C MET A 159 0.47 17.72 -17.75
N ILE A 160 0.52 18.20 -18.99
CA ILE A 160 0.13 19.57 -19.34
C ILE A 160 -1.40 19.62 -19.40
N GLU A 161 -2.05 20.32 -18.47
CA GLU A 161 -3.53 20.39 -18.33
C GLU A 161 -4.26 20.93 -19.57
N ASN A 162 -3.54 21.58 -20.49
CA ASN A 162 -4.07 22.16 -21.73
C ASN A 162 -3.83 21.30 -22.99
N ASP A 163 -3.14 20.16 -22.89
CA ASP A 163 -2.86 19.35 -24.07
C ASP A 163 -4.05 18.44 -24.42
N ALA A 164 -4.34 18.29 -25.72
CA ALA A 164 -5.52 17.56 -26.19
C ALA A 164 -5.36 16.02 -26.12
N ALA A 165 -4.22 15.54 -25.62
CA ALA A 165 -3.91 14.12 -25.46
C ALA A 165 -4.60 13.55 -24.20
N PRO A 166 -5.55 12.61 -24.34
CA PRO A 166 -6.15 11.96 -23.17
C PRO A 166 -5.12 11.09 -22.46
N ARG A 167 -5.07 11.16 -21.12
CA ARG A 167 -4.28 10.23 -20.31
C ARG A 167 -4.65 8.77 -20.57
N ALA A 168 -3.74 7.87 -20.22
CA ALA A 168 -4.00 6.44 -20.25
C ALA A 168 -5.25 6.06 -19.42
N PRO A 169 -6.17 5.25 -19.98
CA PRO A 169 -7.25 4.63 -19.22
C PRO A 169 -6.74 3.62 -18.18
N LEU A 170 -7.46 3.49 -17.06
CA LEU A 170 -7.11 2.60 -15.93
C LEU A 170 -8.09 1.40 -15.82
N ASP A 171 -7.57 0.19 -15.60
CA ASP A 171 -8.31 -0.93 -15.02
C ASP A 171 -8.02 -1.02 -13.51
N LEU A 172 -8.99 -0.65 -12.66
CA LEU A 172 -8.85 -0.70 -11.20
C LEU A 172 -9.68 -1.84 -10.61
N VAL A 173 -9.07 -2.63 -9.72
CA VAL A 173 -9.81 -3.57 -8.86
C VAL A 173 -9.60 -3.18 -7.40
N THR A 174 -10.69 -2.88 -6.68
CA THR A 174 -10.62 -2.64 -5.23
C THR A 174 -10.97 -3.90 -4.47
N VAL A 175 -10.19 -4.23 -3.45
CA VAL A 175 -10.31 -5.41 -2.59
C VAL A 175 -10.55 -4.91 -1.17
N LEU A 176 -11.82 -4.96 -0.77
CA LEU A 176 -12.34 -4.25 0.39
C LEU A 176 -12.68 -5.25 1.50
N ASP A 177 -11.99 -5.13 2.64
CA ASP A 177 -12.31 -5.88 3.84
C ASP A 177 -13.70 -5.48 4.36
N VAL A 178 -14.57 -6.48 4.54
CA VAL A 178 -15.89 -6.36 5.15
C VAL A 178 -16.08 -7.39 6.27
N SER A 179 -14.99 -7.75 6.96
CA SER A 179 -14.97 -8.53 8.21
C SER A 179 -15.70 -7.81 9.35
N GLY A 180 -15.87 -8.49 10.48
CA GLY A 180 -16.56 -7.92 11.65
C GLY A 180 -15.87 -6.69 12.29
N SER A 181 -14.54 -6.58 12.21
CA SER A 181 -13.76 -5.45 12.74
C SER A 181 -14.08 -4.15 12.02
N MET A 182 -14.36 -4.21 10.71
CA MET A 182 -14.76 -3.08 9.87
C MET A 182 -16.16 -2.51 10.20
N SER A 183 -16.89 -3.04 11.18
CA SER A 183 -18.23 -2.56 11.50
C SER A 183 -18.28 -1.11 12.03
N GLY A 184 -19.44 -0.46 11.87
CA GLY A 184 -19.64 0.92 12.32
C GLY A 184 -18.89 1.96 11.47
N GLN A 185 -18.09 2.80 12.12
CA GLN A 185 -17.47 3.98 11.53
C GLN A 185 -16.45 3.61 10.43
N LYS A 186 -15.70 2.51 10.61
CA LYS A 186 -14.68 2.04 9.65
C LYS A 186 -15.27 1.80 8.26
N LEU A 187 -16.32 0.98 8.15
CA LEU A 187 -17.03 0.73 6.90
C LEU A 187 -17.72 1.99 6.35
N ALA A 188 -18.20 2.91 7.19
CA ALA A 188 -18.79 4.17 6.72
C ALA A 188 -17.73 5.06 6.03
N LEU A 189 -16.53 5.16 6.60
CA LEU A 189 -15.41 5.89 6.03
C LEU A 189 -14.84 5.21 4.77
N LEU A 190 -14.78 3.88 4.74
CA LEU A 190 -14.46 3.10 3.53
C LEU A 190 -15.44 3.40 2.40
N LYS A 191 -16.75 3.40 2.67
CA LYS A 191 -17.77 3.74 1.66
C LYS A 191 -17.60 5.17 1.15
N GLN A 192 -17.35 6.13 2.05
CA GLN A 192 -17.09 7.52 1.68
C GLN A 192 -15.84 7.65 0.79
N ALA A 193 -14.73 7.00 1.16
CA ALA A 193 -13.51 6.97 0.34
C ALA A 193 -13.76 6.33 -1.04
N MET A 194 -14.52 5.24 -1.10
CA MET A 194 -14.87 4.58 -2.35
C MET A 194 -15.77 5.45 -3.26
N ARG A 195 -16.70 6.26 -2.70
CA ARG A 195 -17.43 7.25 -3.50
C ARG A 195 -16.46 8.26 -4.13
N PHE A 196 -15.53 8.82 -3.35
CA PHE A 196 -14.51 9.74 -3.86
C PHE A 196 -13.67 9.11 -4.99
N VAL A 197 -13.31 7.83 -4.89
CA VAL A 197 -12.65 7.11 -6.00
C VAL A 197 -13.55 7.10 -7.24
N VAL A 198 -14.77 6.60 -7.12
CA VAL A 198 -15.73 6.47 -8.24
C VAL A 198 -15.98 7.82 -8.92
N ASP A 199 -16.10 8.90 -8.14
CA ASP A 199 -16.34 10.25 -8.66
C ASP A 199 -15.16 10.77 -9.49
N ASN A 200 -13.92 10.46 -9.09
CA ASN A 200 -12.69 10.91 -9.78
C ASN A 200 -12.26 10.02 -10.96
N LEU A 201 -12.84 8.82 -11.13
CA LEU A 201 -12.62 8.00 -12.33
C LEU A 201 -13.35 8.59 -13.55
N GLY A 202 -12.76 8.46 -14.73
CA GLY A 202 -13.32 8.93 -16.01
C GLY A 202 -14.10 7.84 -16.76
N PRO A 203 -14.88 8.19 -17.80
CA PRO A 203 -15.72 7.25 -18.54
C PRO A 203 -14.96 6.16 -19.32
N ASN A 204 -13.64 6.30 -19.47
CA ASN A 204 -12.77 5.30 -20.10
C ASN A 204 -12.10 4.37 -19.06
N ASP A 205 -12.06 4.77 -17.78
CA ASP A 205 -11.56 3.91 -16.71
C ASP A 205 -12.61 2.84 -16.37
N ARG A 206 -12.14 1.67 -15.94
CA ARG A 206 -13.00 0.59 -15.50
C ARG A 206 -12.70 0.23 -14.05
N LEU A 207 -13.75 0.00 -13.27
CA LEU A 207 -13.67 -0.38 -11.87
C LEU A 207 -14.43 -1.68 -11.61
N SER A 208 -13.80 -2.59 -10.87
CA SER A 208 -14.43 -3.74 -10.24
C SER A 208 -14.23 -3.69 -8.73
N VAL A 209 -15.30 -3.92 -7.98
CA VAL A 209 -15.27 -4.03 -6.52
C VAL A 209 -15.29 -5.50 -6.14
N VAL A 210 -14.29 -5.94 -5.38
CA VAL A 210 -14.23 -7.20 -4.67
C VAL A 210 -14.37 -6.90 -3.18
N SER A 211 -15.27 -7.59 -2.49
CA SER A 211 -15.35 -7.55 -1.03
C SER A 211 -14.93 -8.90 -0.46
N PHE A 212 -14.21 -8.92 0.66
CA PHE A 212 -13.80 -10.17 1.30
C PHE A 212 -14.04 -10.14 2.82
N SER A 213 -14.26 -11.33 3.37
CA SER A 213 -14.36 -11.58 4.80
C SER A 213 -13.81 -12.98 5.08
N SER A 214 -14.63 -13.94 5.51
CA SER A 214 -14.27 -15.37 5.48
C SER A 214 -14.09 -15.88 4.05
N ASP A 215 -14.96 -15.43 3.15
CA ASP A 215 -14.96 -15.68 1.71
C ASP A 215 -14.81 -14.36 0.94
N ALA A 216 -14.37 -14.42 -0.32
CA ALA A 216 -14.36 -13.26 -1.21
C ALA A 216 -15.45 -13.33 -2.29
N ARG A 217 -15.92 -12.16 -2.72
CA ARG A 217 -16.93 -12.02 -3.76
C ARG A 217 -16.62 -10.81 -4.65
N ARG A 218 -16.66 -11.02 -5.96
CA ARG A 218 -16.79 -9.94 -6.94
C ARG A 218 -18.19 -9.32 -6.81
N VAL A 219 -18.24 -8.09 -6.29
CA VAL A 219 -19.47 -7.33 -6.02
C VAL A 219 -19.98 -6.64 -7.30
N THR A 220 -19.06 -6.08 -8.09
CA THR A 220 -19.34 -5.54 -9.43
C THR A 220 -18.42 -6.17 -10.47
N ARG A 221 -18.91 -6.37 -11.69
CA ARG A 221 -18.05 -6.67 -12.86
C ARG A 221 -17.15 -5.47 -13.18
N LEU A 222 -16.09 -5.70 -13.96
CA LEU A 222 -15.23 -4.63 -14.45
C LEU A 222 -15.99 -3.79 -15.50
N ALA A 223 -16.52 -2.65 -15.07
CA ALA A 223 -17.41 -1.79 -15.86
C ALA A 223 -16.83 -0.37 -16.00
N ARG A 224 -17.10 0.32 -17.10
CA ARG A 224 -16.65 1.70 -17.32
C ARG A 224 -17.32 2.67 -16.36
N MET A 225 -16.58 3.65 -15.86
CA MET A 225 -17.07 4.70 -14.96
C MET A 225 -17.76 5.85 -15.72
N THR A 226 -18.67 5.47 -16.63
CA THR A 226 -19.76 6.34 -17.13
C THR A 226 -20.74 6.66 -16.01
N ASP A 227 -21.62 7.65 -16.16
CA ASP A 227 -22.58 8.04 -15.11
C ASP A 227 -23.42 6.85 -14.59
N ALA A 228 -23.85 5.96 -15.49
CA ALA A 228 -24.56 4.73 -15.13
C ALA A 228 -23.66 3.72 -14.40
N GLY A 229 -22.40 3.57 -14.82
CA GLY A 229 -21.40 2.74 -14.14
C GLY A 229 -21.04 3.24 -12.75
N LYS A 230 -20.87 4.56 -12.59
CA LYS A 230 -20.64 5.23 -11.30
C LYS A 230 -21.83 5.01 -10.36
N ALA A 231 -23.05 5.30 -10.81
CA ALA A 231 -24.26 5.09 -10.00
C ALA A 231 -24.44 3.63 -9.56
N SER A 232 -24.19 2.67 -10.48
CA SER A 232 -24.22 1.25 -10.17
C SER A 232 -23.15 0.85 -9.15
N CYS A 233 -21.92 1.33 -9.31
CA CYS A 233 -20.81 1.05 -8.39
C CYS A 233 -21.04 1.65 -7.00
N ILE A 234 -21.52 2.89 -6.90
CA ILE A 234 -21.88 3.53 -5.64
C ILE A 234 -22.98 2.73 -4.94
N SER A 235 -24.06 2.37 -5.63
CA SER A 235 -25.14 1.53 -5.07
C SER A 235 -24.62 0.19 -4.53
N ALA A 236 -23.69 -0.44 -5.25
CA ALA A 236 -23.04 -1.68 -4.83
C ALA A 236 -22.16 -1.49 -3.58
N VAL A 237 -21.37 -0.41 -3.51
CA VAL A 237 -20.56 -0.03 -2.34
C VAL A 237 -21.45 0.27 -1.12
N GLU A 238 -22.58 0.96 -1.31
CA GLU A 238 -23.54 1.22 -0.22
C GLU A 238 -24.16 -0.06 0.34
N SER A 239 -24.31 -1.11 -0.48
CA SER A 239 -24.84 -2.42 -0.04
C SER A 239 -23.88 -3.24 0.82
N LEU A 240 -22.59 -2.85 0.93
CA LEU A 240 -21.60 -3.58 1.73
C LEU A 240 -21.98 -3.59 3.23
N ALA A 241 -21.76 -4.71 3.89
CA ALA A 241 -22.08 -4.91 5.31
C ALA A 241 -21.02 -5.79 5.99
N ALA A 242 -20.48 -5.31 7.11
CA ALA A 242 -19.44 -5.95 7.90
C ALA A 242 -19.93 -7.25 8.57
N ARG A 243 -19.25 -8.38 8.31
CA ARG A 243 -19.48 -9.70 8.95
C ARG A 243 -18.34 -10.68 8.64
N GLY A 244 -18.16 -11.71 9.47
CA GLY A 244 -17.20 -12.80 9.21
C GLY A 244 -15.76 -12.47 9.63
N GLY A 245 -14.84 -13.37 9.29
CA GLY A 245 -13.39 -13.21 9.53
C GLY A 245 -12.69 -12.44 8.40
N THR A 246 -11.38 -12.63 8.26
CA THR A 246 -10.52 -11.90 7.32
C THR A 246 -9.64 -12.88 6.55
N ASN A 247 -9.86 -13.04 5.24
CA ASN A 247 -9.18 -13.96 4.32
C ASN A 247 -8.59 -13.17 3.13
N ILE A 248 -7.39 -12.63 3.31
CA ILE A 248 -6.77 -11.71 2.34
C ILE A 248 -6.43 -12.47 1.05
N ALA A 249 -5.94 -13.71 1.16
CA ALA A 249 -5.56 -14.54 0.02
C ALA A 249 -6.72 -14.78 -0.96
N GLU A 250 -7.94 -15.04 -0.48
CA GLU A 250 -9.10 -15.26 -1.36
C GLU A 250 -9.59 -13.95 -2.00
N GLY A 251 -9.46 -12.82 -1.28
CA GLY A 251 -9.71 -11.48 -1.82
C GLY A 251 -8.79 -11.15 -2.99
N LEU A 252 -7.48 -11.35 -2.81
CA LEU A 252 -6.48 -11.13 -3.86
C LEU A 252 -6.61 -12.12 -5.02
N ARG A 253 -6.88 -13.41 -4.75
CA ARG A 253 -7.15 -14.42 -5.78
C ARG A 253 -8.36 -14.04 -6.63
N THR A 254 -9.42 -13.52 -6.02
CA THR A 254 -10.60 -13.02 -6.73
C THR A 254 -10.26 -11.81 -7.60
N ALA A 255 -9.46 -10.87 -7.09
CA ALA A 255 -9.03 -9.69 -7.84
C ALA A 255 -8.12 -10.02 -9.03
N ALA A 256 -7.13 -10.89 -8.84
CA ALA A 256 -6.30 -11.43 -9.91
C ALA A 256 -7.17 -12.08 -10.98
N LYS A 257 -8.13 -12.94 -10.59
CA LYS A 257 -9.08 -13.57 -11.52
C LYS A 257 -9.91 -12.56 -12.32
N VAL A 258 -10.30 -11.42 -11.74
CA VAL A 258 -11.00 -10.35 -12.49
C VAL A 258 -10.11 -9.79 -13.58
N LEU A 259 -8.82 -9.58 -13.30
CA LEU A 259 -7.90 -9.04 -14.28
C LEU A 259 -7.44 -10.11 -15.29
N ASP A 260 -7.19 -11.35 -14.87
CA ASP A 260 -6.68 -12.40 -15.75
C ASP A 260 -7.71 -12.83 -16.79
N GLN A 261 -9.00 -12.82 -16.43
CA GLN A 261 -10.11 -13.29 -17.28
C GLN A 261 -10.79 -12.18 -18.09
N ARG A 262 -10.36 -10.91 -17.98
CA ARG A 262 -10.92 -9.79 -18.76
C ARG A 262 -10.59 -9.92 -20.25
N ARG A 263 -11.58 -9.67 -21.11
CA ARG A 263 -11.44 -9.76 -22.58
C ARG A 263 -10.70 -8.57 -23.17
N HIS A 264 -10.92 -7.38 -22.60
CA HIS A 264 -10.29 -6.15 -23.03
C HIS A 264 -9.37 -5.64 -21.92
N ARG A 265 -8.27 -4.97 -22.27
CA ARG A 265 -7.29 -4.46 -21.28
C ARG A 265 -7.08 -2.97 -21.52
N ASN A 266 -7.23 -2.16 -20.47
CA ASN A 266 -6.69 -0.80 -20.47
C ASN A 266 -5.15 -0.86 -20.33
N PRO A 267 -4.39 0.15 -20.81
CA PRO A 267 -2.93 0.14 -20.73
C PRO A 267 -2.41 0.06 -19.30
N VAL A 268 -3.06 0.78 -18.38
CA VAL A 268 -2.72 0.79 -16.95
C VAL A 268 -3.66 -0.15 -16.21
N SER A 269 -3.15 -0.90 -15.24
CA SER A 269 -3.96 -1.80 -14.41
C SER A 269 -3.42 -1.88 -12.99
N SER A 270 -4.29 -1.84 -11.98
CA SER A 270 -3.85 -1.80 -10.58
C SER A 270 -4.87 -2.45 -9.65
N VAL A 271 -4.39 -2.96 -8.50
CA VAL A 271 -5.23 -3.48 -7.42
C VAL A 271 -5.02 -2.63 -6.17
N VAL A 272 -6.11 -2.27 -5.49
CA VAL A 272 -6.08 -1.55 -4.20
C VAL A 272 -6.69 -2.46 -3.13
N LEU A 273 -5.87 -2.93 -2.18
CA LEU A 273 -6.30 -3.72 -1.02
C LEU A 273 -6.43 -2.82 0.21
N LEU A 274 -7.57 -2.89 0.89
CA LEU A 274 -7.82 -2.23 2.17
C LEU A 274 -8.23 -3.28 3.20
N SER A 275 -7.55 -3.29 4.35
CA SER A 275 -7.81 -4.20 5.47
C SER A 275 -7.50 -3.53 6.81
N ASP A 276 -8.29 -3.84 7.84
CA ASP A 276 -8.02 -3.43 9.22
C ASP A 276 -7.59 -4.59 10.14
N GLY A 277 -7.50 -5.81 9.59
CA GLY A 277 -7.29 -7.04 10.35
C GLY A 277 -6.08 -7.86 9.94
N GLN A 278 -5.85 -8.94 10.70
CA GLN A 278 -4.88 -9.99 10.42
C GLN A 278 -5.51 -11.05 9.51
N ASP A 279 -4.75 -11.72 8.63
CA ASP A 279 -5.30 -12.87 7.90
C ASP A 279 -5.53 -14.05 8.87
N THR A 280 -6.80 -14.40 9.03
CA THR A 280 -7.27 -15.44 9.98
C THR A 280 -7.27 -16.85 9.41
N TYR A 281 -7.01 -17.02 8.11
CA TYR A 281 -7.10 -18.31 7.41
C TYR A 281 -5.74 -18.84 6.92
N THR A 282 -4.82 -17.97 6.54
CA THR A 282 -3.49 -18.36 6.06
C THR A 282 -2.41 -18.40 7.15
N SER A 283 -2.67 -17.77 8.30
CA SER A 283 -1.77 -17.75 9.47
C SER A 283 -1.71 -19.07 10.25
N VAL A 284 -2.30 -20.16 9.74
CA VAL A 284 -2.32 -21.49 10.38
C VAL A 284 -0.94 -22.19 10.28
N THR A 285 -0.04 -21.73 11.13
CA THR A 285 1.04 -22.49 11.79
C THR A 285 1.67 -23.66 11.03
N ARG A 286 2.73 -23.40 10.25
CA ARG A 286 3.82 -24.37 10.19
C ARG A 286 4.47 -24.41 11.57
N ARG A 287 4.46 -25.58 12.24
CA ARG A 287 5.11 -25.78 13.54
C ARG A 287 6.58 -25.33 13.47
N GLY A 288 6.89 -24.18 14.09
CA GLY A 288 8.26 -23.63 14.16
C GLY A 288 8.73 -22.80 12.96
N GLY A 289 7.86 -22.40 12.03
CA GLY A 289 8.19 -21.48 10.93
C GLY A 289 7.33 -20.22 10.96
N GLY A 290 7.89 -19.08 10.57
CA GLY A 290 7.16 -17.81 10.45
C GLY A 290 6.06 -17.85 9.39
N ALA A 291 5.15 -16.87 9.41
CA ALA A 291 4.10 -16.73 8.42
C ALA A 291 4.71 -16.51 7.02
N ASN A 292 4.30 -17.30 6.03
CA ASN A 292 4.73 -17.14 4.65
C ASN A 292 3.80 -16.20 3.89
N TYR A 293 4.03 -14.89 4.02
CA TYR A 293 3.19 -13.87 3.40
C TYR A 293 3.28 -13.83 1.86
N GLU A 294 4.35 -14.36 1.26
CA GLU A 294 4.46 -14.49 -0.20
C GLU A 294 3.34 -15.38 -0.77
N ALA A 295 2.87 -16.38 0.00
CA ALA A 295 1.76 -17.24 -0.41
C ALA A 295 0.39 -16.54 -0.47
N LEU A 296 0.29 -15.30 0.00
CA LEU A 296 -0.91 -14.46 -0.17
C LEU A 296 -0.99 -13.86 -1.58
N VAL A 297 0.15 -13.74 -2.26
CA VAL A 297 0.26 -13.02 -3.53
C VAL A 297 -0.13 -13.95 -4.68
N PRO A 298 -1.13 -13.58 -5.51
CA PRO A 298 -1.47 -14.35 -6.70
C PRO A 298 -0.28 -14.38 -7.68
N PRO A 299 0.06 -15.53 -8.30
CA PRO A 299 1.21 -15.63 -9.19
C PRO A 299 1.18 -14.64 -10.38
N SER A 300 0.00 -14.35 -10.94
CA SER A 300 -0.21 -13.35 -12.00
C SER A 300 -0.05 -11.89 -11.56
N CYS A 301 0.14 -11.64 -10.26
CA CYS A 301 0.50 -10.33 -9.74
C CYS A 301 1.97 -10.26 -9.27
N LEU A 302 2.74 -11.36 -9.39
CA LEU A 302 4.18 -11.32 -9.17
C LEU A 302 4.88 -10.70 -10.38
N ARG A 303 5.97 -9.97 -10.12
CA ARG A 303 6.81 -9.40 -11.19
C ARG A 303 7.66 -10.50 -11.83
N THR A 304 7.13 -11.19 -12.84
CA THR A 304 7.84 -12.15 -13.70
C THR A 304 8.31 -11.51 -15.01
N ASP A 305 9.36 -12.09 -15.62
CA ASP A 305 10.03 -11.52 -16.77
C ASP A 305 9.17 -11.53 -18.04
N GLY A 306 8.80 -10.34 -18.51
CA GLY A 306 8.03 -10.16 -19.74
C GLY A 306 6.53 -10.46 -19.61
N GLU A 307 6.05 -10.75 -18.41
CA GLU A 307 4.64 -11.02 -18.13
C GLU A 307 3.94 -9.78 -17.56
N TRP A 308 2.66 -9.62 -17.87
CA TRP A 308 1.85 -8.53 -17.34
C TRP A 308 1.56 -8.79 -15.85
N SER A 309 1.84 -7.80 -15.00
CA SER A 309 1.62 -7.85 -13.55
C SER A 309 0.91 -6.58 -13.09
N ALA A 310 -0.16 -6.71 -12.31
CA ALA A 310 -0.84 -5.58 -11.68
C ALA A 310 -0.25 -5.29 -10.28
N PRO A 311 0.30 -4.09 -10.02
CA PRO A 311 0.76 -3.71 -8.69
C PRO A 311 -0.41 -3.69 -7.69
N ILE A 312 -0.19 -4.28 -6.50
CA ILE A 312 -1.16 -4.28 -5.39
C ILE A 312 -0.76 -3.21 -4.38
N HIS A 313 -1.51 -2.11 -4.32
CA HIS A 313 -1.34 -1.07 -3.31
C HIS A 313 -2.14 -1.46 -2.07
N THR A 314 -1.48 -1.49 -0.91
CA THR A 314 -2.06 -2.02 0.33
C THR A 314 -2.23 -0.91 1.36
N PHE A 315 -3.42 -0.82 1.96
CA PHE A 315 -3.79 0.19 2.94
C PHE A 315 -4.10 -0.47 4.27
N GLY A 316 -3.13 -0.43 5.19
CA GLY A 316 -3.31 -0.89 6.56
C GLY A 316 -4.09 0.13 7.36
N PHE A 317 -5.30 -0.24 7.80
CA PHE A 317 -6.24 0.68 8.44
C PHE A 317 -6.34 0.45 9.95
N GLY A 318 -6.10 1.49 10.74
CA GLY A 318 -6.01 1.37 12.20
C GLY A 318 -4.81 0.53 12.66
N ASN A 319 -4.75 0.20 13.96
CA ASN A 319 -3.58 -0.43 14.57
C ASN A 319 -3.61 -1.98 14.59
N ASP A 320 -4.70 -2.60 14.13
CA ASP A 320 -4.96 -4.04 14.28
C ASP A 320 -4.61 -4.86 13.01
N HIS A 321 -4.25 -4.20 11.91
CA HIS A 321 -3.94 -4.82 10.62
C HIS A 321 -2.59 -5.56 10.58
N ASP A 322 -2.44 -6.58 9.74
CA ASP A 322 -1.14 -7.24 9.54
C ASP A 322 -0.22 -6.40 8.64
N ALA A 323 0.47 -5.44 9.25
CA ALA A 323 1.44 -4.57 8.58
C ALA A 323 2.53 -5.35 7.83
N ALA A 324 2.93 -6.53 8.31
CA ALA A 324 3.96 -7.34 7.68
C ALA A 324 3.41 -8.03 6.42
N ALA A 325 2.22 -8.63 6.49
CA ALA A 325 1.54 -9.20 5.33
C ALA A 325 1.31 -8.14 4.24
N MET A 326 0.75 -6.99 4.63
CA MET A 326 0.39 -5.92 3.69
C MET A 326 1.62 -5.29 3.03
N HIS A 327 2.73 -5.17 3.75
CA HIS A 327 4.01 -4.74 3.17
C HIS A 327 4.55 -5.75 2.15
N VAL A 328 4.61 -7.04 2.51
CA VAL A 328 5.12 -8.10 1.60
C VAL A 328 4.29 -8.18 0.32
N ILE A 329 2.95 -8.10 0.42
CA ILE A 329 2.05 -8.07 -0.74
C ILE A 329 2.36 -6.89 -1.68
N ALA A 330 2.53 -5.69 -1.12
CA ALA A 330 2.86 -4.50 -1.91
C ALA A 330 4.26 -4.59 -2.54
N GLU A 331 5.25 -5.05 -1.78
CA GLU A 331 6.64 -5.15 -2.24
C GLU A 331 6.81 -6.15 -3.39
N ALA A 332 6.25 -7.35 -3.25
CA ALA A 332 6.35 -8.46 -4.21
C ALA A 332 5.65 -8.16 -5.55
N THR A 333 4.52 -7.46 -5.52
CA THR A 333 3.77 -7.05 -6.73
C THR A 333 4.21 -5.70 -7.28
N GLY A 334 4.82 -4.89 -6.43
CA GLY A 334 5.32 -3.57 -6.72
C GLY A 334 4.33 -2.42 -6.64
N GLY A 335 3.21 -2.62 -5.96
CA GLY A 335 2.42 -1.50 -5.41
C GLY A 335 3.09 -0.89 -4.17
N THR A 336 2.34 -0.06 -3.47
CA THR A 336 2.81 0.70 -2.29
C THR A 336 2.06 0.28 -1.02
N PHE A 337 2.77 0.09 0.09
CA PHE A 337 2.13 -0.02 1.41
C PHE A 337 1.93 1.37 2.03
N SER A 338 0.70 1.68 2.43
CA SER A 338 0.27 2.88 3.13
C SER A 338 -0.30 2.51 4.50
N PHE A 339 0.06 3.28 5.53
CA PHE A 339 -0.44 3.09 6.90
C PHE A 339 -1.35 4.26 7.30
N ILE A 340 -2.58 3.94 7.68
CA ILE A 340 -3.63 4.89 8.09
C ILE A 340 -3.87 4.72 9.59
N GLU A 341 -3.15 5.48 10.42
CA GLU A 341 -3.31 5.45 11.88
C GLU A 341 -4.63 6.12 12.34
N ASN A 342 -5.03 7.21 11.67
CA ASN A 342 -6.28 7.92 11.92
C ASN A 342 -7.33 7.53 10.87
N GLU A 343 -8.44 6.94 11.32
CA GLU A 343 -9.52 6.49 10.43
C GLU A 343 -10.06 7.63 9.52
N ALA A 344 -10.10 8.87 10.01
CA ALA A 344 -10.67 10.01 9.29
C ALA A 344 -9.91 10.41 8.01
N VAL A 345 -8.66 9.94 7.82
CA VAL A 345 -7.81 10.34 6.68
C VAL A 345 -7.71 9.28 5.58
N ILE A 346 -8.52 8.21 5.65
CA ILE A 346 -8.60 7.18 4.59
C ILE A 346 -8.92 7.77 3.21
N GLN A 347 -9.80 8.76 3.14
CA GLN A 347 -10.14 9.41 1.87
C GLN A 347 -8.93 10.13 1.27
N ASP A 348 -8.12 10.82 2.09
CA ASP A 348 -6.88 11.46 1.65
C ASP A 348 -5.84 10.41 1.19
N ALA A 349 -5.71 9.30 1.90
CA ALA A 349 -4.80 8.22 1.51
C ALA A 349 -5.19 7.59 0.14
N PHE A 350 -6.49 7.39 -0.07
CA PHE A 350 -7.02 6.93 -1.36
C PHE A 350 -6.82 7.99 -2.45
N ALA A 351 -7.06 9.26 -2.14
CA ALA A 351 -6.85 10.38 -3.05
C ALA A 351 -5.39 10.46 -3.53
N GLN A 352 -4.42 10.34 -2.64
CA GLN A 352 -3.00 10.31 -3.00
C GLN A 352 -2.69 9.18 -4.00
N CYS A 353 -3.20 7.97 -3.74
CA CYS A 353 -2.98 6.81 -4.61
C CYS A 353 -3.68 6.93 -5.98
N ILE A 354 -4.97 7.30 -6.01
CA ILE A 354 -5.70 7.50 -7.27
C ILE A 354 -5.09 8.64 -8.08
N GLY A 355 -4.59 9.71 -7.44
CA GLY A 355 -3.84 10.77 -8.12
C GLY A 355 -2.58 10.26 -8.83
N GLY A 356 -1.89 9.26 -8.28
CA GLY A 356 -0.80 8.54 -8.94
C GLY A 356 -1.28 7.64 -10.08
N LEU A 357 -2.26 6.75 -9.81
CA LEU A 357 -2.76 5.78 -10.80
C LEU A 357 -3.39 6.45 -12.04
N LEU A 358 -4.01 7.62 -11.89
CA LEU A 358 -4.55 8.42 -12.99
C LEU A 358 -3.51 9.34 -13.65
N SER A 359 -2.25 9.28 -13.25
CA SER A 359 -1.14 10.03 -13.85
C SER A 359 0.00 9.16 -14.38
N VAL A 360 -0.20 7.85 -14.56
CA VAL A 360 0.77 6.99 -15.26
C VAL A 360 0.94 7.47 -16.70
N VAL A 361 2.17 7.88 -17.03
CA VAL A 361 2.57 8.37 -18.37
C VAL A 361 3.62 7.48 -19.04
N VAL A 362 4.33 6.69 -18.24
CA VAL A 362 5.47 5.87 -18.65
C VAL A 362 5.28 4.46 -18.12
N GLN A 363 5.47 3.46 -18.98
CA GLN A 363 5.44 2.04 -18.66
C GLN A 363 6.74 1.37 -19.09
N GLU A 364 7.04 0.21 -18.50
CA GLU A 364 8.21 -0.63 -18.85
C GLU A 364 9.58 0.08 -18.86
N ALA A 365 9.75 1.17 -18.09
CA ALA A 365 10.99 1.94 -18.09
C ALA A 365 12.18 1.06 -17.66
N ARG A 366 13.20 1.02 -18.51
CA ARG A 366 14.47 0.30 -18.30
C ARG A 366 15.62 1.27 -18.53
N ILE A 367 16.48 1.42 -17.52
CA ILE A 367 17.73 2.16 -17.65
C ILE A 367 18.82 1.18 -18.07
N ALA A 368 19.60 1.55 -19.07
CA ALA A 368 20.82 0.87 -19.48
C ALA A 368 22.02 1.81 -19.29
N VAL A 369 23.12 1.27 -18.77
CA VAL A 369 24.37 1.98 -18.50
C VAL A 369 25.51 1.23 -19.15
N THR A 370 26.43 1.94 -19.82
CA THR A 370 27.59 1.34 -20.49
C THR A 370 28.85 2.17 -20.24
N CYS A 371 29.92 1.51 -19.78
CA CYS A 371 31.23 2.13 -19.54
C CYS A 371 31.94 2.48 -20.85
N VAL A 372 32.22 3.77 -21.06
CA VAL A 372 32.82 4.29 -22.29
C VAL A 372 34.34 4.11 -22.28
N HIS A 373 35.01 4.54 -21.23
CA HIS A 373 36.45 4.29 -21.07
C HIS A 373 36.73 2.81 -20.75
N PRO A 374 37.71 2.16 -21.40
CA PRO A 374 37.94 0.72 -21.28
C PRO A 374 38.39 0.26 -19.89
N GLY A 375 39.00 1.14 -19.09
CA GLY A 375 39.42 0.85 -17.73
C GLY A 375 38.36 1.15 -16.66
N VAL A 376 37.23 1.77 -17.03
CA VAL A 376 36.11 2.03 -16.10
C VAL A 376 35.22 0.80 -16.00
N ARG A 377 34.81 0.46 -14.77
CA ARG A 377 33.83 -0.60 -14.49
C ARG A 377 32.78 -0.14 -13.49
N VAL A 378 31.53 -0.57 -13.67
CA VAL A 378 30.48 -0.52 -12.64
C VAL A 378 30.78 -1.60 -11.59
N ILE A 379 30.80 -1.21 -10.32
CA ILE A 379 31.01 -2.12 -9.18
C ILE A 379 29.67 -2.50 -8.56
N SER A 380 28.78 -1.52 -8.36
CA SER A 380 27.43 -1.75 -7.85
C SER A 380 26.47 -0.63 -8.22
N VAL A 381 25.18 -0.92 -8.18
CA VAL A 381 24.09 0.06 -8.31
C VAL A 381 23.23 0.01 -7.05
N ARG A 382 23.06 1.14 -6.36
CA ARG A 382 22.05 1.26 -5.28
C ARG A 382 20.71 1.60 -5.92
N SER A 383 19.98 0.54 -6.28
CA SER A 383 18.69 0.62 -6.96
C SER A 383 17.47 0.56 -6.03
N GLY A 384 17.65 0.51 -4.70
CA GLY A 384 16.54 0.38 -3.75
C GLY A 384 15.80 -0.94 -3.96
N ARG A 385 14.47 -0.89 -4.14
CA ARG A 385 13.68 -2.09 -4.50
C ARG A 385 13.71 -2.44 -6.00
N TYR A 386 14.30 -1.58 -6.84
CA TYR A 386 14.34 -1.82 -8.26
C TYR A 386 15.41 -2.85 -8.56
N GLU A 387 15.03 -3.87 -9.30
CA GLU A 387 15.98 -4.88 -9.73
C GLU A 387 17.03 -4.23 -10.64
N SER A 388 18.29 -4.51 -10.34
CA SER A 388 19.42 -4.09 -11.15
C SER A 388 20.34 -5.27 -11.42
N HIS A 389 21.02 -5.20 -12.56
CA HIS A 389 22.02 -6.16 -12.96
C HIS A 389 23.28 -5.41 -13.37
N VAL A 390 24.44 -5.92 -12.97
CA VAL A 390 25.77 -5.49 -13.43
C VAL A 390 26.38 -6.70 -14.14
N GLU A 391 26.88 -6.52 -15.35
CA GLU A 391 27.50 -7.61 -16.12
C GLU A 391 28.80 -8.07 -15.46
N GLU A 392 29.22 -9.32 -15.72
CA GLU A 392 30.36 -9.97 -15.04
C GLU A 392 31.69 -9.21 -15.21
N ASP A 393 31.87 -8.51 -16.35
CA ASP A 393 33.05 -7.68 -16.62
C ASP A 393 32.93 -6.24 -16.06
N GLY A 394 31.77 -5.89 -15.49
CA GLY A 394 31.41 -4.56 -15.01
C GLY A 394 31.30 -3.49 -16.11
N ARG A 395 31.26 -3.85 -17.41
CA ARG A 395 31.23 -2.86 -18.50
C ARG A 395 29.84 -2.35 -18.84
N ALA A 396 28.79 -3.03 -18.41
CA ALA A 396 27.43 -2.52 -18.47
C ALA A 396 26.62 -2.86 -17.20
N ALA A 397 25.55 -2.10 -17.00
CA ALA A 397 24.57 -2.33 -15.95
C ALA A 397 23.17 -1.91 -16.42
N SER A 398 22.12 -2.42 -15.76
CA SER A 398 20.74 -2.05 -16.04
C SER A 398 19.89 -1.95 -14.77
N VAL A 399 18.77 -1.20 -14.84
CA VAL A 399 17.78 -1.07 -13.76
C VAL A 399 16.36 -1.16 -14.33
N ARG A 400 15.53 -2.04 -13.77
CA ARG A 400 14.13 -2.28 -14.18
C ARG A 400 13.15 -1.41 -13.39
N VAL A 401 12.96 -0.17 -13.84
CA VAL A 401 12.13 0.86 -13.18
C VAL A 401 10.63 0.56 -13.28
N GLY A 402 10.13 0.19 -14.47
CA GLY A 402 8.71 -0.10 -14.68
C GLY A 402 7.86 1.16 -14.92
N GLU A 403 6.77 1.33 -14.17
CA GLU A 403 5.84 2.45 -14.38
C GLU A 403 6.23 3.72 -13.60
N LEU A 404 6.10 4.88 -14.24
CA LEU A 404 6.26 6.20 -13.61
C LEU A 404 5.01 7.07 -13.81
N TYR A 405 4.63 7.77 -12.74
CA TYR A 405 3.60 8.81 -12.75
C TYR A 405 4.17 10.11 -13.33
N ALA A 406 3.29 11.03 -13.73
CA ALA A 406 3.68 12.32 -14.26
C ALA A 406 4.46 13.14 -13.23
N ASP A 407 5.56 13.77 -13.68
CA ASP A 407 6.56 14.43 -12.83
C ASP A 407 7.22 13.53 -11.75
N GLU A 408 7.05 12.21 -11.81
CA GLU A 408 7.69 11.30 -10.85
C GLU A 408 9.17 11.13 -11.17
N GLU A 409 10.00 11.07 -10.12
CA GLU A 409 11.45 11.02 -10.23
C GLU A 409 12.03 9.72 -9.64
N ARG A 410 13.17 9.28 -10.19
CA ARG A 410 13.98 8.17 -9.70
C ARG A 410 15.45 8.56 -9.69
N ARG A 411 16.14 8.26 -8.60
CA ARG A 411 17.56 8.51 -8.36
C ARG A 411 18.27 7.20 -8.09
N PHE A 412 19.36 6.93 -8.79
CA PHE A 412 20.14 5.70 -8.65
C PHE A 412 21.63 6.04 -8.54
N LEU A 413 22.28 5.61 -7.46
CA LEU A 413 23.73 5.76 -7.32
C LEU A 413 24.45 4.55 -7.91
N LEU A 414 25.28 4.80 -8.91
CA LEU A 414 26.27 3.86 -9.40
C LEU A 414 27.60 4.13 -8.71
N PHE A 415 28.28 3.06 -8.29
CA PHE A 415 29.65 3.12 -7.80
C PHE A 415 30.57 2.50 -8.84
N LEU A 416 31.55 3.27 -9.30
CA LEU A 416 32.45 2.92 -10.38
C LEU A 416 33.89 2.71 -9.89
N ALA A 417 34.58 1.75 -10.49
CA ALA A 417 36.03 1.73 -10.54
C ALA A 417 36.47 2.72 -11.63
N VAL A 418 37.12 3.81 -11.24
CA VAL A 418 37.70 4.80 -12.15
C VAL A 418 39.21 4.64 -12.11
N PRO A 419 39.85 4.28 -13.23
CA PRO A 419 41.28 4.00 -13.27
C PRO A 419 42.10 5.29 -13.17
N ARG A 420 43.43 5.12 -13.08
CA ARG A 420 44.37 6.18 -13.45
C ARG A 420 44.21 6.47 -14.94
N ALA A 421 44.38 7.73 -15.33
CA ALA A 421 44.34 8.12 -16.74
C ALA A 421 45.75 7.96 -17.35
N GLU A 422 45.80 7.33 -18.53
CA GLU A 422 47.04 7.03 -19.23
C GLU A 422 47.46 8.19 -20.16
N ALA A 423 48.74 8.23 -20.55
CA ALA A 423 49.23 9.27 -21.48
C ALA A 423 48.55 9.21 -22.85
N THR A 424 47.96 8.07 -23.22
CA THR A 424 47.17 7.83 -24.43
C THR A 424 45.74 8.36 -24.39
N ASP A 425 45.21 8.72 -23.22
CA ASP A 425 43.81 9.18 -23.10
C ASP A 425 43.57 10.52 -23.82
N GLY A 426 44.63 11.26 -24.16
CA GLY A 426 44.68 12.33 -25.18
C GLY A 426 43.94 13.63 -24.86
N ASN A 427 42.91 13.55 -24.01
CA ASN A 427 42.07 14.66 -23.58
C ASN A 427 42.18 14.82 -22.06
N ASN A 428 42.00 16.04 -21.53
CA ASN A 428 42.04 16.27 -20.08
C ASN A 428 40.73 15.86 -19.38
N THR A 429 39.97 14.94 -19.98
CA THR A 429 38.66 14.45 -19.56
C THR A 429 38.52 12.97 -19.86
N MET A 430 37.85 12.23 -18.97
CA MET A 430 37.52 10.82 -19.12
C MET A 430 36.00 10.67 -19.13
N CYS A 431 35.45 10.07 -20.19
CA CYS A 431 34.04 9.68 -20.22
C CYS A 431 33.88 8.35 -19.50
N LEU A 432 33.12 8.36 -18.40
CA LEU A 432 32.92 7.22 -17.51
C LEU A 432 31.84 6.30 -18.08
N VAL A 433 30.61 6.80 -18.18
CA VAL A 433 29.44 6.01 -18.59
C VAL A 433 28.49 6.79 -19.49
N LYS A 434 27.86 6.06 -20.41
CA LYS A 434 26.64 6.45 -21.13
C LYS A 434 25.42 5.85 -20.44
N VAL A 435 24.34 6.60 -20.41
CA VAL A 435 23.09 6.21 -19.76
C VAL A 435 21.93 6.44 -20.73
N ALA A 436 21.11 5.42 -20.94
CA ALA A 436 19.90 5.50 -21.74
C ALA A 436 18.69 4.97 -20.95
N CYS A 437 17.52 5.55 -21.18
CA CYS A 437 16.24 5.07 -20.67
C CYS A 437 15.33 4.72 -21.84
N SER A 438 14.89 3.46 -21.90
CA SER A 438 13.89 2.96 -22.86
C SER A 438 12.57 2.71 -22.14
N TYR A 439 11.44 3.07 -22.74
CA TYR A 439 10.12 2.96 -22.13
C TYR A 439 8.99 2.88 -23.17
N ARG A 440 7.79 2.49 -22.72
CA ARG A 440 6.54 2.60 -23.47
C ARG A 440 5.75 3.80 -22.96
N ASP A 441 5.28 4.66 -23.84
CA ASP A 441 4.38 5.76 -23.53
C ASP A 441 2.97 5.22 -23.21
N ALA A 442 2.40 5.58 -22.07
CA ALA A 442 1.18 4.96 -21.56
C ALA A 442 -0.10 5.38 -22.33
N ALA A 443 -0.09 6.56 -22.96
CA ALA A 443 -1.25 7.13 -23.65
C ALA A 443 -1.33 6.69 -25.12
N THR A 444 -0.19 6.62 -25.79
CA THR A 444 -0.05 6.25 -27.21
C THR A 444 0.30 4.78 -27.42
N GLY A 445 0.85 4.11 -26.40
CA GLY A 445 1.39 2.74 -26.49
C GLY A 445 2.72 2.64 -27.26
N GLY A 446 3.29 3.76 -27.71
CA GLY A 446 4.52 3.79 -28.52
C GLY A 446 5.79 3.56 -27.69
N ASP A 447 6.75 2.85 -28.26
CA ASP A 447 8.08 2.68 -27.65
C ASP A 447 8.97 3.91 -27.90
N ALA A 448 9.67 4.36 -26.87
CA ALA A 448 10.56 5.53 -26.88
C ALA A 448 11.89 5.22 -26.18
N SER A 449 12.93 5.97 -26.53
CA SER A 449 14.25 5.87 -25.90
C SER A 449 14.92 7.24 -25.84
N VAL A 450 15.50 7.58 -24.70
CA VAL A 450 16.22 8.83 -24.44
C VAL A 450 17.60 8.49 -23.90
N THR A 451 18.63 9.21 -24.36
CA THR A 451 20.01 9.08 -23.88
C THR A 451 20.37 10.35 -23.12
N ALA A 452 20.95 10.19 -21.94
CA ALA A 452 21.47 11.29 -21.13
C ALA A 452 22.73 11.90 -21.76
N GLU A 453 23.19 13.03 -21.22
CA GLU A 453 24.57 13.46 -21.43
C GLU A 453 25.55 12.44 -20.81
N ASP A 454 26.69 12.24 -21.49
CA ASP A 454 27.79 11.38 -21.06
C ASP A 454 28.31 11.82 -19.68
N ALA A 455 28.40 10.90 -18.72
CA ALA A 455 28.98 11.19 -17.41
C ALA A 455 30.51 11.32 -17.55
N VAL A 456 31.02 12.55 -17.52
CA VAL A 456 32.45 12.87 -17.72
C VAL A 456 33.10 13.43 -16.45
N VAL A 457 34.40 13.17 -16.27
CA VAL A 457 35.23 13.83 -15.25
C VAL A 457 36.48 14.44 -15.88
N ALA A 458 36.90 15.60 -15.40
CA ALA A 458 38.21 16.14 -15.76
C ALA A 458 39.33 15.31 -15.10
N ARG A 459 40.47 15.17 -15.78
CA ARG A 459 41.67 14.42 -15.34
C ARG A 459 42.93 15.28 -15.27
N PRO A 460 42.92 16.40 -14.50
CA PRO A 460 44.08 17.29 -14.34
C PRO A 460 45.22 16.61 -13.58
N GLU A 461 46.45 17.12 -13.71
CA GLU A 461 47.62 16.58 -12.99
C GLU A 461 47.46 16.69 -11.47
N GLN A 462 46.86 17.77 -10.99
CA GLN A 462 46.39 17.92 -9.61
C GLN A 462 44.89 18.24 -9.63
N ALA A 463 44.09 17.47 -8.92
CA ALA A 463 42.76 17.93 -8.52
C ALA A 463 42.94 18.93 -7.36
N GLY A 464 42.45 20.15 -7.54
CA GLY A 464 42.23 21.06 -6.41
C GLY A 464 41.02 20.61 -5.58
N ASP A 465 40.50 21.50 -4.74
CA ASP A 465 39.18 21.32 -4.11
C ASP A 465 38.08 21.38 -5.18
N ALA A 466 37.87 20.25 -5.87
CA ALA A 466 36.76 20.08 -6.79
C ALA A 466 35.47 20.02 -5.97
N GLU A 467 34.57 20.98 -6.20
CA GLU A 467 33.28 21.04 -5.54
C GLU A 467 32.52 19.72 -5.69
N ARG A 468 32.06 19.16 -4.57
CA ARG A 468 31.30 17.90 -4.56
C ARG A 468 29.86 18.17 -4.96
N SER A 469 29.31 17.28 -5.78
CA SER A 469 27.93 17.41 -6.26
C SER A 469 26.94 17.26 -5.10
N ALA A 470 26.20 18.33 -4.80
CA ALA A 470 25.14 18.33 -3.81
C ALA A 470 24.03 17.32 -4.14
N GLU A 471 23.74 17.08 -5.43
CA GLU A 471 22.79 16.06 -5.86
C GLU A 471 23.22 14.65 -5.45
N VAL A 472 24.51 14.33 -5.65
CA VAL A 472 25.08 13.02 -5.26
C VAL A 472 25.14 12.88 -3.75
N GLU A 473 25.48 13.95 -3.01
CA GLU A 473 25.50 13.92 -1.55
C GLU A 473 24.10 13.74 -0.95
N ARG A 474 23.08 14.48 -1.43
CA ARG A 474 21.69 14.31 -0.97
C ARG A 474 21.19 12.89 -1.18
N GLU A 475 21.45 12.31 -2.34
CA GLU A 475 21.03 10.92 -2.62
C GLU A 475 21.82 9.91 -1.77
N ARG A 476 23.13 10.13 -1.55
CA ARG A 476 23.96 9.29 -0.67
C ARG A 476 23.41 9.29 0.76
N VAL A 477 23.15 10.46 1.32
CA VAL A 477 22.57 10.63 2.66
C VAL A 477 21.20 9.94 2.78
N ARG A 478 20.36 10.03 1.73
CA ARG A 478 19.06 9.35 1.66
C ARG A 478 19.18 7.84 1.61
N VAL A 479 20.07 7.29 0.79
CA VAL A 479 20.30 5.84 0.66
C VAL A 479 20.82 5.25 1.97
N GLU A 480 21.84 5.86 2.57
CA GLU A 480 22.40 5.41 3.85
C GLU A 480 21.38 5.54 5.00
N ALA A 481 20.51 6.55 4.98
CA ALA A 481 19.43 6.66 5.96
C ALA A 481 18.39 5.54 5.80
N ALA A 482 18.08 5.12 4.57
CA ALA A 482 17.19 3.99 4.31
C ALA A 482 17.79 2.65 4.79
N GLU A 483 19.11 2.46 4.60
CA GLU A 483 19.85 1.31 5.13
C GLU A 483 19.79 1.28 6.68
N ASP A 484 20.01 2.42 7.35
CA ASP A 484 19.92 2.51 8.83
C ASP A 484 18.49 2.35 9.36
N ILE A 485 17.46 2.85 8.65
CA ILE A 485 16.05 2.60 9.00
C ILE A 485 15.75 1.09 8.95
N ALA A 486 16.24 0.39 7.93
CA ALA A 486 16.08 -1.07 7.82
C ALA A 486 16.79 -1.81 8.97
N ALA A 487 18.02 -1.40 9.32
CA ALA A 487 18.76 -1.95 10.45
C ALA A 487 18.05 -1.71 11.80
N ALA A 488 17.56 -0.49 12.04
CA ALA A 488 16.79 -0.13 13.23
C ALA A 488 15.47 -0.93 13.32
N ARG A 489 14.78 -1.14 12.18
CA ARG A 489 13.61 -2.02 12.15
C ARG A 489 13.99 -3.45 12.53
N ALA A 490 15.06 -3.99 11.95
CA ALA A 490 15.52 -5.34 12.24
C ALA A 490 15.91 -5.52 13.73
N ALA A 491 16.48 -4.49 14.37
CA ALA A 491 16.72 -4.48 15.81
C ALA A 491 15.41 -4.48 16.63
N ALA A 492 14.45 -3.61 16.28
CA ALA A 492 13.15 -3.53 16.95
C ALA A 492 12.31 -4.82 16.81
N GLU A 493 12.36 -5.51 15.64
CA GLU A 493 11.71 -6.82 15.43
C GLU A 493 12.27 -7.91 16.36
N ARG A 494 13.57 -7.86 16.70
CA ARG A 494 14.22 -8.75 17.68
C ARG A 494 13.99 -8.31 19.13
N GLY A 495 13.29 -7.19 19.36
CA GLY A 495 13.08 -6.59 20.68
C GLY A 495 14.22 -5.73 21.21
N ALA A 496 15.26 -5.49 20.40
CA ALA A 496 16.41 -4.63 20.75
C ALA A 496 16.08 -3.15 20.51
N HIS A 497 15.14 -2.62 21.29
CA HIS A 497 14.63 -1.25 21.11
C HIS A 497 15.68 -0.16 21.39
N GLU A 498 16.60 -0.38 22.33
CA GLU A 498 17.72 0.53 22.61
C GLU A 498 18.71 0.60 21.44
N GLU A 499 19.02 -0.55 20.80
CA GLU A 499 19.83 -0.65 19.57
C GLU A 499 19.14 0.12 18.43
N ALA A 500 17.83 -0.09 18.23
CA ALA A 500 17.03 0.59 17.21
C ALA A 500 17.01 2.12 17.38
N VAL A 501 16.86 2.61 18.62
CA VAL A 501 16.96 4.04 18.93
C VAL A 501 18.37 4.56 18.61
N GLY A 502 19.42 3.88 19.07
CA GLY A 502 20.81 4.30 18.86
C GLY A 502 21.21 4.41 17.39
N ILE A 503 20.75 3.50 16.53
CA ILE A 503 20.95 3.55 15.08
C ILE A 503 20.33 4.82 14.49
N LEU A 504 19.05 5.08 14.79
CA LEU A 504 18.33 6.25 14.26
C LEU A 504 18.90 7.57 14.81
N GLU A 505 19.31 7.63 16.08
CA GLU A 505 19.99 8.80 16.64
C GLU A 505 21.34 9.09 15.99
N ASN A 506 22.10 8.03 15.68
CA ASN A 506 23.35 8.19 14.96
C ASN A 506 23.12 8.75 13.55
N ARG A 507 22.14 8.21 12.82
CA ARG A 507 21.77 8.72 11.49
C ARG A 507 21.26 10.16 11.53
N GLN A 508 20.38 10.51 12.47
CA GLN A 508 19.92 11.89 12.67
C GLN A 508 21.09 12.87 12.86
N ARG A 509 22.12 12.47 13.63
CA ARG A 509 23.31 13.31 13.89
C ARG A 509 24.14 13.54 12.62
N VAL A 510 24.31 12.51 11.79
CA VAL A 510 25.01 12.60 10.50
C VAL A 510 24.22 13.46 9.51
N VAL A 511 22.92 13.20 9.34
CA VAL A 511 22.05 13.97 8.42
C VAL A 511 21.98 15.46 8.82
N ALA A 512 22.06 15.78 10.12
CA ALA A 512 22.11 17.16 10.60
C ALA A 512 23.42 17.90 10.26
N GLN A 513 24.46 17.21 9.80
CA GLN A 513 25.73 17.79 9.35
C GLN A 513 25.79 17.97 7.82
N SER A 514 24.92 17.27 7.06
CA SER A 514 24.95 17.22 5.59
C SER A 514 24.34 18.43 4.87
N GLY A 515 23.92 19.47 5.59
CA GLY A 515 23.40 20.72 5.02
C GLY A 515 22.17 21.24 5.76
N ASP A 516 22.13 22.55 6.01
CA ASP A 516 21.00 23.22 6.65
C ASP A 516 20.16 23.94 5.60
N GLY A 517 18.83 23.74 5.62
CA GLY A 517 17.89 24.37 4.70
C GLY A 517 17.47 23.58 3.45
N ASP A 518 18.05 22.40 3.17
CA ASP A 518 17.54 21.54 2.10
C ASP A 518 16.24 20.83 2.52
N ALA A 519 15.17 20.98 1.73
CA ALA A 519 13.84 20.46 2.07
C ALA A 519 13.77 18.93 2.19
N VAL A 520 14.54 18.19 1.38
CA VAL A 520 14.58 16.71 1.42
C VAL A 520 15.31 16.26 2.68
N ILE A 521 16.43 16.90 3.03
CA ILE A 521 17.17 16.64 4.27
C ILE A 521 16.34 17.02 5.51
N VAL A 522 15.60 18.12 5.49
CA VAL A 522 14.69 18.53 6.58
C VAL A 522 13.56 17.51 6.76
N ALA A 523 12.90 17.08 5.68
CA ALA A 523 11.87 16.05 5.72
C ALA A 523 12.41 14.72 6.25
N LEU A 524 13.60 14.30 5.81
CA LEU A 524 14.27 13.08 6.29
C LEU A 524 14.62 13.15 7.78
N ARG A 525 15.07 14.31 8.29
CA ARG A 525 15.32 14.52 9.73
C ARG A 525 14.04 14.40 10.55
N ALA A 526 12.92 14.91 10.05
CA ALA A 526 11.61 14.79 10.70
C ALA A 526 11.11 13.33 10.70
N GLU A 527 11.25 12.61 9.59
CA GLU A 527 10.89 11.19 9.50
C GLU A 527 11.72 10.32 10.46
N LEU A 528 13.04 10.52 10.50
CA LEU A 528 13.93 9.79 11.41
C LEU A 528 13.60 10.06 12.89
N LEU A 529 13.13 11.27 13.23
CA LEU A 529 12.70 11.64 14.58
C LEU A 529 11.44 10.86 14.99
N GLU A 530 10.42 10.86 14.15
CA GLU A 530 9.17 10.12 14.36
C GLU A 530 9.44 8.60 14.49
N MET A 531 10.29 8.05 13.61
CA MET A 531 10.68 6.64 13.71
C MET A 531 11.36 6.31 15.04
N ARG A 532 12.27 7.17 15.52
CA ARG A 532 12.95 6.96 16.81
C ARG A 532 11.97 6.89 17.97
N GLU A 533 11.01 7.80 18.02
CA GLU A 533 9.98 7.82 19.07
C GLU A 533 9.09 6.57 19.01
N ARG A 534 8.78 6.09 17.80
CA ARG A 534 7.97 4.88 17.57
C ARG A 534 8.70 3.56 17.84
N VAL A 535 10.02 3.47 17.67
CA VAL A 535 10.79 2.25 18.03
C VAL A 535 11.20 2.18 19.50
N SER A 536 11.08 3.27 20.25
CA SER A 536 11.57 3.44 21.63
C SER A 536 11.14 2.35 22.63
N THR A 537 9.97 1.75 22.44
CA THR A 537 9.44 0.68 23.31
C THR A 537 8.71 -0.36 22.48
N ARG A 538 8.67 -1.60 22.99
CA ARG A 538 7.90 -2.70 22.38
C ARG A 538 6.42 -2.34 22.17
N HIS A 539 5.81 -1.62 23.10
CA HIS A 539 4.41 -1.22 22.98
C HIS A 539 4.19 -0.21 21.85
N SER A 540 5.01 0.86 21.78
CA SER A 540 4.94 1.85 20.70
C SER A 540 5.19 1.20 19.33
N TYR A 541 6.21 0.33 19.27
CA TYR A 541 6.60 -0.36 18.06
C TYR A 541 5.52 -1.31 17.55
N MET A 542 4.94 -2.13 18.43
CA MET A 542 3.87 -3.07 18.04
C MET A 542 2.56 -2.37 17.67
N ARG A 543 2.22 -1.25 18.34
CA ARG A 543 0.97 -0.52 18.11
C ARG A 543 0.95 0.20 16.77
N SER A 544 2.01 0.91 16.40
CA SER A 544 2.06 1.62 15.11
C SER A 544 3.46 1.86 14.54
N GLY A 545 4.53 1.70 15.33
CA GLY A 545 5.90 1.87 14.84
C GLY A 545 6.31 0.90 13.74
N ARG A 546 5.90 -0.37 13.82
CA ARG A 546 6.14 -1.39 12.78
C ARG A 546 5.56 -0.95 11.44
N ALA A 547 4.28 -0.56 11.42
CA ALA A 547 3.60 -0.11 10.21
C ALA A 547 4.21 1.18 9.65
N TYR A 548 4.50 2.15 10.52
CA TYR A 548 5.15 3.40 10.13
C TYR A 548 6.54 3.18 9.50
N MET A 549 7.38 2.33 10.10
CA MET A 549 8.69 1.99 9.53
C MET A 549 8.57 1.26 8.20
N LEU A 550 7.68 0.27 8.09
CA LEU A 550 7.46 -0.48 6.84
C LEU A 550 6.96 0.42 5.71
N ALA A 551 6.08 1.38 6.01
CA ALA A 551 5.65 2.38 5.04
C ALA A 551 6.81 3.33 4.66
N GLY A 552 7.62 3.81 5.61
CA GLY A 552 8.78 4.66 5.31
C GLY A 552 9.84 3.95 4.47
N MET A 553 10.20 2.72 4.84
CA MET A 553 11.09 1.84 4.07
C MET A 553 10.57 1.64 2.64
N SER A 554 9.26 1.34 2.48
CA SER A 554 8.64 1.27 1.15
C SER A 554 8.84 2.58 0.39
N ALA A 555 8.50 3.74 0.97
CA ALA A 555 8.62 5.04 0.32
C ALA A 555 10.05 5.32 -0.18
N HIS A 556 11.07 5.09 0.65
CA HIS A 556 12.48 5.28 0.30
C HIS A 556 13.02 4.25 -0.69
N ALA A 557 12.55 3.01 -0.64
CA ALA A 557 12.97 1.97 -1.58
C ALA A 557 12.36 2.18 -2.97
N GLN A 558 11.09 2.61 -3.04
CA GLN A 558 10.36 2.89 -4.29
C GLN A 558 10.65 4.30 -4.84
N GLN A 559 11.05 5.25 -3.98
CA GLN A 559 11.04 6.70 -4.24
C GLN A 559 9.67 7.20 -4.72
N ARG A 560 8.61 6.66 -4.12
CA ARG A 560 7.20 6.92 -4.47
C ARG A 560 6.42 7.25 -3.20
N ALA A 561 5.54 8.24 -3.29
CA ALA A 561 4.72 8.63 -2.14
C ALA A 561 3.75 7.52 -1.72
N ASN A 562 3.57 7.43 -0.41
CA ASN A 562 2.55 6.63 0.26
C ASN A 562 2.06 7.39 1.50
N SER A 563 0.95 6.93 2.06
CA SER A 563 0.31 7.62 3.18
C SER A 563 0.91 7.14 4.50
N ARG A 564 1.41 8.09 5.29
CA ARG A 564 2.09 7.92 6.58
C ARG A 564 1.63 9.02 7.54
N GLN A 565 0.32 9.17 7.71
CA GLN A 565 -0.25 10.40 8.25
C GLN A 565 -0.19 10.45 9.78
N MET A 566 0.27 11.59 10.29
CA MET A 566 0.63 11.81 11.69
C MET A 566 -0.58 12.23 12.54
N MET A 567 -0.42 12.19 13.88
CA MET A 567 -1.32 12.93 14.76
C MET A 567 -1.16 14.44 14.58
N GLN A 568 -2.27 15.15 14.41
CA GLN A 568 -2.42 16.48 14.98
C GLN A 568 -3.25 16.32 16.26
N GLU A 569 -2.64 16.49 17.43
CA GLU A 569 -3.44 16.78 18.62
C GLU A 569 -3.97 18.22 18.51
N PRO A 570 -5.29 18.44 18.55
CA PRO A 570 -5.82 19.78 18.71
C PRO A 570 -5.45 20.26 20.12
N VAL A 571 -4.46 21.15 20.23
CA VAL A 571 -4.15 21.83 21.50
C VAL A 571 -5.34 22.69 21.88
N ASN A 572 -6.18 22.13 22.75
CA ASN A 572 -7.37 22.79 23.25
C ASN A 572 -6.94 23.98 24.12
N GLN A 573 -7.04 25.20 23.60
CA GLN A 573 -6.75 26.42 24.36
C GLN A 573 -7.92 26.73 25.33
N SER A 574 -8.07 25.89 26.36
CA SER A 574 -9.04 26.07 27.43
C SER A 574 -8.46 25.58 28.77
N GLY A 575 -7.84 26.50 29.51
CA GLY A 575 -7.26 26.23 30.83
C GLY A 575 -6.70 27.49 31.47
N ASN A 576 -7.34 27.93 32.56
CA ASN A 576 -6.97 29.13 33.31
C ASN A 576 -5.62 28.99 34.03
N SER A 577 -5.10 30.16 34.46
CA SER A 577 -3.98 30.35 35.37
C SER A 577 -3.93 29.40 36.57
N ASP A 578 -2.75 28.81 36.86
CA ASP A 578 -1.93 29.27 38.00
C ASP A 578 -0.51 28.65 38.03
N GLY A 579 0.40 29.31 38.74
CA GLY A 579 1.84 29.31 38.49
C GLY A 579 2.65 28.03 38.77
N LEU A 580 3.64 27.80 37.90
CA LEU A 580 5.07 27.51 38.19
C LEU A 580 5.83 27.36 36.85
N PRO A 581 7.13 27.77 36.76
CA PRO A 581 7.82 27.87 35.47
C PRO A 581 8.33 26.50 35.00
N ARG A 582 7.91 26.09 33.80
CA ARG A 582 8.50 24.96 33.06
C ARG A 582 9.24 25.48 31.83
N MET A 583 10.37 24.84 31.50
CA MET A 583 11.37 25.28 30.51
C MET A 583 10.78 25.84 29.20
N VAL A 584 11.36 26.95 28.75
CA VAL A 584 11.01 27.65 27.51
C VAL A 584 11.26 26.75 26.30
N SER A 585 10.18 26.28 25.66
CA SER A 585 10.25 25.72 24.31
C SER A 585 10.18 26.86 23.29
N PHE A 586 11.28 27.12 22.60
CA PHE A 586 11.28 27.99 21.43
C PHE A 586 10.45 27.35 20.31
N ARG A 587 9.24 27.85 20.07
CA ARG A 587 8.45 27.55 18.87
C ARG A 587 8.54 28.72 17.89
N ALA A 588 9.23 28.51 16.77
CA ALA A 588 9.09 29.37 15.60
C ALA A 588 7.73 29.12 14.92
N ALA A 589 7.05 30.17 14.49
CA ALA A 589 5.69 30.13 13.95
C ALA A 589 5.57 29.55 12.50
N GLY A 590 6.51 28.69 12.09
CA GLY A 590 6.56 28.09 10.74
C GLY A 590 6.26 26.58 10.67
N SER A 591 6.05 25.90 11.82
CA SER A 591 6.07 24.42 11.88
C SER A 591 4.95 23.71 11.09
N ALA A 592 3.77 24.30 10.92
CA ALA A 592 2.64 23.64 10.26
C ALA A 592 2.88 23.40 8.76
N ALA A 593 3.48 24.36 8.05
CA ALA A 593 3.79 24.21 6.62
C ALA A 593 4.91 23.19 6.36
N VAL A 594 5.97 23.24 7.19
CA VAL A 594 7.12 22.32 7.09
C VAL A 594 6.72 20.86 7.41
N GLN A 595 5.67 20.65 8.22
CA GLN A 595 5.16 19.31 8.54
C GLN A 595 4.24 18.73 7.45
N ASP A 596 3.41 19.54 6.78
CA ASP A 596 2.61 19.08 5.62
C ASP A 596 3.50 18.85 4.38
N GLU A 597 4.73 19.38 4.31
CA GLU A 597 5.73 18.99 3.30
C GLU A 597 6.39 17.62 3.59
N ALA A 598 6.66 17.28 4.85
CA ALA A 598 7.31 16.01 5.20
C ALA A 598 6.45 14.78 4.83
N THR A 599 5.12 14.90 4.99
CA THR A 599 4.13 13.89 4.54
C THR A 599 3.96 13.85 3.01
N LEU A 600 4.46 14.85 2.28
CA LEU A 600 4.40 14.97 0.82
C LEU A 600 5.72 14.61 0.10
N SER A 601 6.68 14.00 0.80
CA SER A 601 7.88 13.43 0.19
C SER A 601 7.51 12.46 -0.94
N TYR A 602 8.19 12.57 -2.08
CA TYR A 602 7.92 11.89 -3.35
C TYR A 602 6.51 12.11 -3.97
N SER A 603 5.68 13.05 -3.47
CA SER A 603 4.34 13.26 -4.01
C SER A 603 4.38 14.14 -5.27
N THR A 604 3.82 13.62 -6.37
CA THR A 604 3.72 14.36 -7.64
C THR A 604 2.65 15.47 -7.58
N PRO A 605 2.65 16.45 -8.50
CA PRO A 605 1.60 17.46 -8.58
C PRO A 605 0.19 16.87 -8.69
N ALA A 606 0.02 15.78 -9.46
CA ALA A 606 -1.26 15.08 -9.61
C ALA A 606 -1.75 14.46 -8.28
N MET A 607 -0.85 13.86 -7.49
CA MET A 607 -1.18 13.35 -6.15
C MET A 607 -1.61 14.48 -5.21
N ARG A 608 -0.88 15.60 -5.21
CA ARG A 608 -1.19 16.79 -4.38
C ARG A 608 -2.53 17.43 -4.77
N ALA A 609 -2.81 17.57 -6.06
CA ALA A 609 -4.08 18.08 -6.57
C ALA A 609 -5.26 17.18 -6.16
N MET A 610 -5.09 15.85 -6.22
CA MET A 610 -6.12 14.91 -5.78
C MET A 610 -6.36 14.97 -4.26
N LEU A 611 -5.29 15.09 -3.46
CA LEU A 611 -5.39 15.32 -2.01
C LEU A 611 -6.17 16.61 -1.68
N LEU A 612 -5.89 17.72 -2.37
CA LEU A 612 -6.64 18.96 -2.20
C LEU A 612 -8.13 18.78 -2.53
N ARG A 613 -8.46 18.07 -3.62
CA ARG A 613 -9.86 17.71 -3.95
C ARG A 613 -10.53 16.91 -2.83
N SER A 614 -9.83 15.96 -2.21
CA SER A 614 -10.34 15.18 -1.07
C SER A 614 -10.63 16.06 0.15
N ARG A 615 -9.68 16.95 0.52
CA ARG A 615 -9.85 17.89 1.63
C ARG A 615 -11.04 18.83 1.40
N HIS A 616 -11.23 19.34 0.18
CA HIS A 616 -12.41 20.16 -0.18
C HIS A 616 -13.73 19.37 -0.15
N ALA A 617 -13.78 18.15 -0.69
CA ALA A 617 -14.98 17.32 -0.67
C ALA A 617 -15.42 16.98 0.77
N SER A 618 -14.44 16.70 1.65
CA SER A 618 -14.68 16.43 3.07
C SER A 618 -15.23 17.66 3.81
N ALA A 619 -14.71 18.85 3.51
CA ALA A 619 -15.17 20.10 4.12
C ALA A 619 -16.62 20.44 3.74
N ALA A 620 -17.01 20.25 2.48
CA ALA A 620 -18.38 20.48 2.01
C ALA A 620 -19.39 19.56 2.73
N GLN A 621 -19.08 18.27 2.84
CA GLN A 621 -19.92 17.29 3.55
C GLN A 621 -19.98 17.53 5.07
N GLY A 622 -18.98 18.20 5.65
CA GLY A 622 -18.98 18.63 7.04
C GLY A 622 -19.98 19.77 7.29
N GLN A 623 -20.09 20.71 6.35
CA GLN A 623 -21.02 21.84 6.46
C GLN A 623 -22.50 21.41 6.31
N GLU A 624 -22.81 20.44 5.45
CA GLU A 624 -24.17 19.91 5.30
C GLU A 624 -24.72 19.17 6.54
N LYS A 625 -23.84 18.77 7.48
CA LYS A 625 -24.23 18.05 8.70
C LYS A 625 -24.44 18.94 9.93
N GLN A 626 -24.24 20.24 9.81
CA GLN A 626 -24.44 21.17 10.93
C GLN A 626 -25.89 21.69 10.89
N PRO A 627 -26.77 21.29 11.82
CA PRO A 627 -28.16 21.76 11.81
C PRO A 627 -28.19 23.27 12.06
N THR A 628 -28.82 24.01 11.15
CA THR A 628 -29.17 25.41 11.40
C THR A 628 -30.09 25.47 12.61
N ALA A 629 -29.60 25.97 13.73
CA ALA A 629 -30.44 26.31 14.87
C ALA A 629 -31.46 27.35 14.39
N GLY A 630 -32.74 27.02 14.47
CA GLY A 630 -33.81 27.96 14.12
C GLY A 630 -33.88 29.06 15.17
N ASP A 631 -33.92 30.31 14.72
CA ASP A 631 -34.28 31.44 15.57
C ASP A 631 -35.76 31.35 15.97
N ASP A 632 -36.03 30.75 17.13
CA ASP A 632 -37.32 30.87 17.82
C ASP A 632 -37.45 32.30 18.37
N ALA A 633 -37.91 33.22 17.52
CA ALA A 633 -38.17 34.60 17.88
C ALA A 633 -39.34 34.70 18.88
N HIS A 634 -39.04 35.00 20.14
CA HIS A 634 -40.06 35.30 21.15
C HIS A 634 -40.94 36.48 20.71
N SER A 635 -42.24 36.20 20.58
CA SER A 635 -43.26 37.19 20.29
C SER A 635 -43.66 37.93 21.57
N SER A 636 -43.38 39.22 21.66
CA SER A 636 -43.85 40.09 22.74
C SER A 636 -45.17 40.77 22.36
N GLU A 637 -46.23 40.52 23.13
CA GLU A 637 -47.51 41.26 23.01
C GLU A 637 -47.37 42.71 23.51
N PRO A 638 -48.12 43.68 22.94
CA PRO A 638 -48.19 45.04 23.46
C PRO A 638 -49.37 45.24 24.43
N GLU A 639 -49.11 45.80 25.60
CA GLU A 639 -50.17 46.34 26.47
C GLU A 639 -50.82 47.58 25.83
N VAL A 640 -52.15 47.67 25.90
CA VAL A 640 -52.90 48.90 25.62
C VAL A 640 -53.79 49.20 26.82
N HIS A 641 -53.55 50.35 27.45
CA HIS A 641 -54.46 50.91 28.46
C HIS A 641 -54.82 52.35 28.10
N ILE A 642 -56.13 52.53 27.81
CA ILE A 642 -56.90 53.78 27.65
C ILE A 642 -56.65 54.52 26.32
#